data_AF-A0A9Q9IPW2-F1
#
_entry.id   AF-A0A9Q9IPW2-F1
#
_cell.length_a   1.000
_cell.length_b   1.000
_cell.length_c   1.000
_cell.angle_alpha   90.00
_cell.angle_beta   90.00
_cell.angle_gamma   90.00
#
_symmetry.space_group_name_H-M   'P 1'
#
loop_
_entity.id
_entity.type
_entity.pdbx_description
1 polymer ?
#
loop_
_entity_poly.entity_id
_entity_poly.type
_entity_poly.pdbx_seq_one_letter_code
_entity_poly.pdbx_strand_id
1 'polypeptide(L)'
;MELEQLRHLMEEQLRLSRTLKTRVAELEGARRAPLAVVGLGLRLPGGLSTPEAYWDFLNSDHTAIGPIPADRPGLRAAYDPAGGPGKSYVDQAGFLTGIADFDAGFFGISNREAEALDPQQRLLLETAWEAMERAGIAVRRADRLDTGVFVGIMGAEYSQRLAPATDKSGIDPYFGTSGGLCFAAGRISYALGLAGPALSVDTACSSSLVALHLAAQALRREECRYAIVGGANLVLSADLMVSLCQSGALAPDGRTKAFRADADGYGRGEGAGVLVLMTLERALREERTVLAVVRGTAVNSDGASSGLTVPSGPAQQQVIQAALQEGGVRPDEVGYVEAHGTGTRLGDPLETGALQAVFGAAAGARGVPLAIGSVKSRIGHLEAASGIASLVKLVLMLRAGRIPAARSVADGPLNPLIPWADNHLTVPDRGTPWPAALPHRIAGVSAFGLSGTNAHAVLEAFDPQRVAALLPHRAAPAAPANAAVPAPHLVTVSAKDPSAVRQLALTLASRLAGLGAAELSSASHTLRTGRAAFPYRLAVLGDTGAELARHLRAAPITDASAAFPQVRLHWGPDAPGTSAAADRLAAAFPLLGAGDQRTDPTPDRLARMLTLLGVAVRTGADPGLPAGVARLCWDDQAHPLLDGDPEQAPRLLLAALSALFQAGGDPRFDALRRPGDRIVADLPVYPFQRRRFWVDEPDLTPTTVAAGPSGAVAGVDGGLSHDEVTDSLMAELREVLHAEEELDPRQSFLEIGGDSFTAMLFVKGVEQRFNTTVPLELMDMDAPLASLLGCLATDIVGAGRLVAR
;
A
#
# COMPACT_ATOMS: atom_id res chain seq x y z
N MET A 1 33.94 25.89 53.72
CA MET A 1 34.45 24.80 52.86
C MET A 1 33.46 23.64 52.79
N GLU A 2 33.08 23.00 53.90
CA GLU A 2 32.11 21.88 53.90
C GLU A 2 30.70 22.26 53.42
N LEU A 3 30.18 23.44 53.79
CA LEU A 3 28.87 23.94 53.34
C LEU A 3 28.79 24.23 51.83
N GLU A 4 29.89 24.69 51.22
CA GLU A 4 29.96 24.93 49.77
C GLU A 4 30.07 23.63 48.98
N GLN A 5 30.82 22.65 49.50
CA GLN A 5 30.85 21.30 48.93
C GLN A 5 29.47 20.62 49.03
N LEU A 6 28.77 20.79 50.15
CA LEU A 6 27.40 20.27 50.30
C LEU A 6 26.41 20.94 49.34
N ARG A 7 26.50 22.27 49.15
CA ARG A 7 25.65 23.00 48.20
C ARG A 7 25.92 22.56 46.76
N HIS A 8 27.18 22.42 46.37
CA HIS A 8 27.57 21.93 45.05
C HIS A 8 27.04 20.51 44.80
N LEU A 9 27.21 19.60 45.78
CA LEU A 9 26.66 18.24 45.71
C LEU A 9 25.13 18.23 45.58
N MET A 10 24.40 19.09 46.31
CA MET A 10 22.94 19.20 46.19
C MET A 10 22.51 19.74 44.80
N GLU A 11 23.21 20.74 44.27
CA GLU A 11 22.94 21.29 42.93
C GLU A 11 23.20 20.23 41.84
N GLU A 12 24.28 19.46 41.97
CA GLU A 12 24.62 18.35 41.07
C GLU A 12 23.58 17.22 41.14
N GLN A 13 23.14 16.84 42.34
CA GLN A 13 22.08 15.86 42.55
C GLN A 13 20.73 16.33 41.97
N LEU A 14 20.39 17.61 42.15
CA LEU A 14 19.18 18.20 41.55
C LEU A 14 19.26 18.21 40.03
N ARG A 15 20.43 18.53 39.45
CA ARG A 15 20.66 18.49 38.00
C ARG A 15 20.54 17.07 37.46
N LEU A 16 21.18 16.09 38.11
CA LEU A 16 21.09 14.68 37.73
C LEU A 16 19.67 14.15 37.84
N SER A 17 18.96 14.47 38.93
CA SER A 17 17.55 14.10 39.11
C SER A 17 16.65 14.67 38.02
N ARG A 18 16.87 15.93 37.61
CA ARG A 18 16.15 16.53 36.47
C ARG A 18 16.47 15.82 35.17
N THR A 19 17.74 15.57 34.87
CA THR A 19 18.15 14.84 33.65
C THR A 19 17.56 13.43 33.60
N LEU A 20 17.60 12.68 34.72
CA LEU A 20 17.01 11.34 34.79
C LEU A 20 15.49 11.38 34.62
N LYS A 21 14.79 12.33 35.24
CA LYS A 21 13.34 12.50 35.04
C LYS A 21 13.00 12.82 33.59
N THR A 22 13.76 13.70 32.94
CA THR A 22 13.58 13.98 31.51
C THR A 22 13.82 12.73 30.68
N ARG A 23 14.88 11.97 30.96
CA ARG A 23 15.20 10.75 30.21
C ARG A 23 14.15 9.65 30.38
N VAL A 24 13.60 9.48 31.59
CA VAL A 24 12.49 8.57 31.85
C VAL A 24 11.25 9.01 31.06
N ALA A 25 10.90 10.30 31.09
CA ALA A 25 9.77 10.82 30.34
C ALA A 25 9.94 10.65 28.82
N GLU A 26 11.15 10.86 28.29
CA GLU A 26 11.48 10.60 26.88
C GLU A 26 11.30 9.12 26.52
N LEU A 27 11.80 8.20 27.34
CA LEU A 27 11.69 6.76 27.11
C LEU A 27 10.24 6.27 27.21
N GLU A 28 9.48 6.77 28.17
CA GLU A 28 8.05 6.49 28.29
C GLU A 28 7.26 7.08 27.12
N GLY A 29 7.62 8.28 26.67
CA GLY A 29 7.07 8.95 25.50
C GLY A 29 7.37 8.18 24.21
N ALA A 30 8.59 7.68 24.02
CA ALA A 30 8.96 6.86 22.88
C ALA A 30 8.20 5.52 22.87
N ARG A 31 8.11 4.85 24.03
CA ARG A 31 7.32 3.62 24.19
C ARG A 31 5.83 3.85 23.89
N ARG A 32 5.34 5.08 24.11
CA ARG A 32 3.96 5.49 23.85
C ARG A 32 3.80 6.41 22.62
N ALA A 33 4.79 6.44 21.73
CA ALA A 33 4.78 7.34 20.57
C ALA A 33 3.52 7.13 19.70
N PRO A 34 2.69 8.17 19.50
CA PRO A 34 1.51 8.07 18.64
C PRO A 34 1.93 7.78 17.21
N LEU A 35 1.14 6.95 16.51
CA LEU A 35 1.45 6.54 15.14
C LEU A 35 0.45 7.18 14.18
N ALA A 36 0.94 7.72 13.07
CA ALA A 36 0.13 8.29 12.01
C ALA A 36 -0.22 7.22 10.97
N VAL A 37 -1.50 7.15 10.62
CA VAL A 37 -1.95 6.52 9.38
C VAL A 37 -1.76 7.54 8.26
N VAL A 38 -0.95 7.21 7.25
CA VAL A 38 -0.59 8.16 6.17
C VAL A 38 -1.03 7.72 4.79
N GLY A 39 -1.34 6.44 4.60
CA GLY A 39 -1.85 5.91 3.34
C GLY A 39 -2.71 4.68 3.58
N LEU A 40 -3.60 4.38 2.64
CA LEU A 40 -4.47 3.22 2.74
C LEU A 40 -4.95 2.72 1.37
N GLY A 41 -5.15 1.42 1.22
CA GLY A 41 -5.65 0.74 0.02
C GLY A 41 -6.66 -0.34 0.41
N LEU A 42 -7.63 -0.65 -0.45
CA LEU A 42 -8.66 -1.65 -0.16
C LEU A 42 -9.28 -2.28 -1.40
N ARG A 43 -9.81 -3.49 -1.20
CA ARG A 43 -10.76 -4.19 -2.07
C ARG A 43 -11.82 -4.81 -1.18
N LEU A 44 -13.05 -4.34 -1.27
CA LEU A 44 -14.19 -4.83 -0.49
C LEU A 44 -15.36 -5.22 -1.41
N PRO A 45 -16.29 -6.07 -0.95
CA PRO A 45 -17.42 -6.52 -1.76
C PRO A 45 -18.26 -5.37 -2.29
N GLY A 46 -18.94 -5.58 -3.43
CA GLY A 46 -19.72 -4.54 -4.10
C GLY A 46 -18.90 -3.61 -5.00
N GLY A 47 -17.72 -4.04 -5.44
CA GLY A 47 -16.85 -3.26 -6.33
C GLY A 47 -16.14 -2.09 -5.64
N LEU A 48 -16.07 -2.12 -4.31
CA LEU A 48 -15.45 -1.07 -3.51
C LEU A 48 -13.93 -1.21 -3.58
N SER A 49 -13.30 -0.42 -4.44
CA SER A 49 -11.84 -0.44 -4.66
C SER A 49 -11.13 0.81 -4.15
N THR A 50 -11.87 1.82 -3.66
CA THR A 50 -11.30 3.05 -3.14
C THR A 50 -11.91 3.46 -1.79
N PRO A 51 -11.18 4.23 -0.97
CA PRO A 51 -11.66 4.75 0.31
C PRO A 51 -12.82 5.72 0.14
N GLU A 52 -12.82 6.49 -0.94
CA GLU A 52 -13.88 7.41 -1.28
C GLU A 52 -15.18 6.64 -1.58
N ALA A 53 -15.11 5.59 -2.42
CA ALA A 53 -16.25 4.72 -2.70
C ALA A 53 -16.75 4.00 -1.44
N TYR A 54 -15.84 3.56 -0.57
CA TYR A 54 -16.22 2.94 0.69
C TYR A 54 -16.90 3.93 1.65
N TRP A 55 -16.45 5.19 1.70
CA TRP A 55 -17.11 6.23 2.49
C TRP A 55 -18.54 6.51 2.00
N ASP A 56 -18.73 6.61 0.69
CA ASP A 56 -20.05 6.79 0.10
C ASP A 56 -20.95 5.59 0.41
N PHE A 57 -20.41 4.37 0.29
CA PHE A 57 -21.10 3.14 0.67
C PHE A 57 -21.52 3.14 2.14
N LEU A 58 -20.65 3.54 3.07
CA LEU A 58 -20.94 3.62 4.51
C LEU A 58 -22.08 4.61 4.81
N ASN A 59 -22.23 5.67 4.02
CA ASN A 59 -23.31 6.66 4.16
C ASN A 59 -24.58 6.31 3.39
N SER A 60 -24.54 5.29 2.53
CA SER A 60 -25.70 4.76 1.83
C SER A 60 -26.49 3.75 2.68
N ASP A 61 -27.56 3.19 2.12
CA ASP A 61 -28.31 2.07 2.69
C ASP A 61 -27.96 0.71 2.08
N HIS A 62 -26.94 0.66 1.21
CA HIS A 62 -26.58 -0.55 0.48
C HIS A 62 -25.85 -1.58 1.35
N THR A 63 -26.04 -2.85 0.99
CA THR A 63 -25.28 -4.01 1.46
C THR A 63 -24.60 -4.67 0.27
N ALA A 64 -23.42 -5.25 0.52
CA ALA A 64 -22.65 -5.99 -0.47
C ALA A 64 -22.75 -7.51 -0.29
N ILE A 65 -23.74 -7.98 0.48
CA ILE A 65 -24.08 -9.39 0.60
C ILE A 65 -24.91 -9.81 -0.63
N GLY A 66 -24.52 -10.91 -1.26
CA GLY A 66 -25.22 -11.45 -2.42
C GLY A 66 -24.93 -12.94 -2.63
N PRO A 67 -25.50 -13.54 -3.68
CA PRO A 67 -25.39 -14.97 -3.93
C PRO A 67 -23.97 -15.37 -4.32
N ILE A 68 -23.63 -16.66 -4.13
CA ILE A 68 -22.37 -17.24 -4.61
C ILE A 68 -22.19 -16.96 -6.13
N PRO A 69 -21.11 -16.28 -6.54
CA PRO A 69 -20.82 -15.97 -7.94
C PRO A 69 -20.77 -17.20 -8.86
N ALA A 70 -21.11 -16.99 -10.14
CA ALA A 70 -21.15 -18.07 -11.14
C ALA A 70 -19.76 -18.67 -11.44
N ASP A 71 -18.69 -17.90 -11.23
CA ASP A 71 -17.29 -18.31 -11.41
C ASP A 71 -16.76 -19.15 -10.24
N ARG A 72 -17.61 -19.53 -9.27
CA ARG A 72 -17.26 -20.42 -8.14
C ARG A 72 -18.11 -21.71 -8.12
N PRO A 73 -18.00 -22.59 -9.13
CA PRO A 73 -18.86 -23.76 -9.26
C PRO A 73 -18.76 -24.74 -8.07
N GLY A 74 -17.57 -24.96 -7.50
CA GLY A 74 -17.39 -25.80 -6.33
C GLY A 74 -18.19 -25.34 -5.09
N LEU A 75 -18.23 -24.02 -4.83
CA LEU A 75 -19.06 -23.46 -3.75
C LEU A 75 -20.55 -23.69 -4.01
N ARG A 76 -21.00 -23.47 -5.25
CA ARG A 76 -22.41 -23.65 -5.64
C ARG A 76 -22.84 -25.11 -5.54
N ALA A 77 -21.96 -26.05 -5.88
CA ALA A 77 -22.24 -27.49 -5.80
C ALA A 77 -22.39 -28.02 -4.36
N ALA A 78 -21.77 -27.34 -3.40
CA ALA A 78 -21.87 -27.68 -1.98
C ALA A 78 -23.16 -27.17 -1.32
N TYR A 79 -23.90 -26.27 -1.95
CA TYR A 79 -25.13 -25.71 -1.40
C TYR A 79 -26.29 -26.71 -1.44
N ASP A 80 -26.95 -26.87 -0.30
CA ASP A 80 -28.24 -27.54 -0.15
C ASP A 80 -29.02 -26.83 0.99
N PRO A 81 -30.17 -26.19 0.70
CA PRO A 81 -30.95 -25.50 1.73
C PRO A 81 -31.48 -26.43 2.83
N ALA A 82 -31.61 -27.74 2.57
CA ALA A 82 -31.96 -28.71 3.60
C ALA A 82 -30.79 -28.99 4.56
N GLY A 83 -29.56 -28.59 4.18
CA GLY A 83 -28.33 -28.89 4.89
C GLY A 83 -27.98 -30.39 4.84
N GLY A 84 -27.27 -30.85 5.86
CA GLY A 84 -26.83 -32.24 5.99
C GLY A 84 -25.31 -32.42 5.86
N PRO A 85 -24.79 -33.63 6.10
CA PRO A 85 -23.35 -33.88 6.07
C PRO A 85 -22.72 -33.51 4.74
N GLY A 86 -21.63 -32.72 4.79
CA GLY A 86 -20.92 -32.29 3.58
C GLY A 86 -21.61 -31.17 2.78
N LYS A 87 -22.72 -30.61 3.28
CA LYS A 87 -23.46 -29.53 2.61
C LYS A 87 -23.39 -28.20 3.37
N SER A 88 -23.44 -27.11 2.62
CA SER A 88 -23.68 -25.76 3.12
C SER A 88 -25.16 -25.42 2.97
N TYR A 89 -25.81 -24.91 4.01
CA TYR A 89 -27.17 -24.34 3.90
C TYR A 89 -27.16 -22.86 3.55
N VAL A 90 -25.99 -22.25 3.33
CA VAL A 90 -25.84 -20.82 3.03
C VAL A 90 -25.39 -20.65 1.58
N ASP A 91 -26.08 -19.77 0.84
CA ASP A 91 -25.71 -19.36 -0.52
C ASP A 91 -25.42 -17.85 -0.65
N GLN A 92 -25.43 -17.10 0.46
CA GLN A 92 -25.15 -15.66 0.49
C GLN A 92 -23.86 -15.35 1.25
N ALA A 93 -23.04 -14.44 0.72
CA ALA A 93 -21.88 -13.85 1.41
C ALA A 93 -21.47 -12.53 0.73
N GLY A 94 -20.51 -11.82 1.31
CA GLY A 94 -19.88 -10.66 0.66
C GLY A 94 -18.76 -11.09 -0.27
N PHE A 95 -19.00 -11.21 -1.57
CA PHE A 95 -17.98 -11.65 -2.53
C PHE A 95 -17.28 -10.48 -3.25
N LEU A 96 -15.99 -10.66 -3.54
CA LEU A 96 -15.26 -9.83 -4.50
C LEU A 96 -15.53 -10.31 -5.92
N THR A 97 -15.42 -9.37 -6.86
CA THR A 97 -15.46 -9.64 -8.31
C THR A 97 -14.06 -9.55 -8.90
N GLY A 98 -13.76 -10.32 -9.94
CA GLY A 98 -12.48 -10.22 -10.65
C GLY A 98 -11.29 -10.69 -9.82
N ILE A 99 -11.47 -11.64 -8.91
CA ILE A 99 -10.37 -12.13 -8.05
C ILE A 99 -9.26 -12.85 -8.82
N ALA A 100 -9.50 -13.21 -10.08
CA ALA A 100 -8.49 -13.77 -10.97
C ALA A 100 -7.66 -12.68 -11.67
N ASP A 101 -8.07 -11.41 -11.62
CA ASP A 101 -7.43 -10.34 -12.36
C ASP A 101 -6.19 -9.85 -11.60
N PHE A 102 -5.07 -9.70 -12.32
CA PHE A 102 -3.82 -9.21 -11.75
C PHE A 102 -2.90 -8.62 -12.83
N ASP A 103 -1.96 -7.76 -12.43
CA ASP A 103 -0.93 -7.18 -13.28
C ASP A 103 0.44 -7.80 -12.93
N ALA A 104 0.67 -9.03 -13.40
CA ALA A 104 1.86 -9.80 -13.05
C ALA A 104 3.18 -9.12 -13.50
N GLY A 105 3.20 -8.63 -14.75
CA GLY A 105 4.36 -7.92 -15.31
C GLY A 105 4.71 -6.65 -14.54
N PHE A 106 3.71 -5.96 -13.96
CA PHE A 106 3.98 -4.82 -13.09
C PHE A 106 4.83 -5.20 -11.88
N PHE A 107 4.57 -6.35 -11.25
CA PHE A 107 5.30 -6.80 -10.05
C PHE A 107 6.56 -7.62 -10.38
N GLY A 108 6.87 -7.83 -11.67
CA GLY A 108 7.97 -8.70 -12.10
C GLY A 108 7.69 -10.16 -11.73
N ILE A 109 6.45 -10.60 -11.97
CA ILE A 109 5.98 -11.97 -11.75
C ILE A 109 5.66 -12.54 -13.13
N SER A 110 6.18 -13.72 -13.46
CA SER A 110 5.86 -14.40 -14.73
C SER A 110 4.39 -14.80 -14.78
N ASN A 111 3.84 -14.97 -15.99
CA ASN A 111 2.47 -15.47 -16.16
C ASN A 111 2.31 -16.85 -15.53
N ARG A 112 3.34 -17.71 -15.66
CA ARG A 112 3.38 -19.04 -15.04
C ARG A 112 3.25 -18.98 -13.52
N GLU A 113 4.03 -18.13 -12.85
CA GLU A 113 3.92 -17.97 -11.40
C GLU A 113 2.56 -17.34 -11.02
N ALA A 114 2.08 -16.36 -11.79
CA ALA A 114 0.84 -15.65 -11.50
C ALA A 114 -0.39 -16.57 -11.49
N GLU A 115 -0.45 -17.59 -12.34
CA GLU A 115 -1.53 -18.60 -12.35
C GLU A 115 -1.57 -19.40 -11.03
N ALA A 116 -0.41 -19.82 -10.54
CA ALA A 116 -0.27 -20.58 -9.31
C ALA A 116 -0.44 -19.71 -8.05
N LEU A 117 -0.13 -18.42 -8.13
CA LEU A 117 -0.10 -17.51 -6.97
C LEU A 117 -1.47 -17.38 -6.30
N ASP A 118 -1.56 -17.54 -4.97
CA ASP A 118 -2.82 -17.31 -4.24
C ASP A 118 -3.36 -15.89 -4.51
N PRO A 119 -4.62 -15.74 -4.98
CA PRO A 119 -5.24 -14.45 -5.26
C PRO A 119 -5.26 -13.47 -4.07
N GLN A 120 -5.24 -13.96 -2.82
CA GLN A 120 -5.09 -13.13 -1.63
C GLN A 120 -3.75 -12.35 -1.66
N GLN A 121 -2.67 -13.00 -2.08
CA GLN A 121 -1.36 -12.35 -2.21
C GLN A 121 -1.35 -11.30 -3.33
N ARG A 122 -2.06 -11.57 -4.43
CA ARG A 122 -2.21 -10.63 -5.55
C ARG A 122 -2.95 -9.36 -5.13
N LEU A 123 -4.07 -9.51 -4.42
CA LEU A 123 -4.83 -8.38 -3.85
C LEU A 123 -3.99 -7.57 -2.86
N LEU A 124 -3.19 -8.24 -2.03
CA LEU A 124 -2.29 -7.58 -1.08
C LEU A 124 -1.17 -6.80 -1.78
N LEU A 125 -0.61 -7.30 -2.88
CA LEU A 125 0.39 -6.58 -3.68
C LEU A 125 -0.17 -5.29 -4.27
N GLU A 126 -1.32 -5.35 -4.94
CA GLU A 126 -1.97 -4.16 -5.50
C GLU A 126 -2.32 -3.15 -4.41
N THR A 127 -3.01 -3.60 -3.35
CA THR A 127 -3.47 -2.70 -2.29
C THR A 127 -2.31 -2.11 -1.46
N ALA A 128 -1.20 -2.84 -1.31
CA ALA A 128 0.01 -2.30 -0.69
C ALA A 128 0.67 -1.22 -1.54
N TRP A 129 0.76 -1.43 -2.87
CA TRP A 129 1.25 -0.41 -3.78
C TRP A 129 0.40 0.87 -3.71
N GLU A 130 -0.92 0.72 -3.82
CA GLU A 130 -1.85 1.85 -3.75
C GLU A 130 -1.76 2.60 -2.42
N ALA A 131 -1.62 1.87 -1.31
CA ALA A 131 -1.47 2.48 0.01
C ALA A 131 -0.16 3.28 0.12
N MET A 132 0.93 2.80 -0.49
CA MET A 132 2.21 3.51 -0.54
C MET A 132 2.15 4.76 -1.43
N GLU A 133 1.49 4.70 -2.58
CA GLU A 133 1.25 5.88 -3.43
C GLU A 133 0.36 6.91 -2.74
N ARG A 134 -0.68 6.47 -2.02
CA ARG A 134 -1.52 7.36 -1.20
C ARG A 134 -0.77 7.91 0.01
N ALA A 135 0.23 7.19 0.53
CA ALA A 135 1.16 7.77 1.51
C ALA A 135 2.13 8.78 0.90
N GLY A 136 2.19 8.90 -0.43
CA GLY A 136 3.18 9.65 -1.19
C GLY A 136 4.60 9.16 -0.95
N ILE A 137 4.77 7.84 -0.89
CA ILE A 137 6.07 7.18 -0.82
C ILE A 137 6.33 6.54 -2.18
N ALA A 138 7.28 7.11 -2.93
CA ALA A 138 7.72 6.50 -4.18
C ALA A 138 8.41 5.16 -3.88
N VAL A 139 7.88 4.08 -4.45
CA VAL A 139 8.49 2.74 -4.32
C VAL A 139 9.52 2.57 -5.43
N ARG A 140 10.80 2.57 -5.05
CA ARG A 140 11.92 2.25 -5.93
C ARG A 140 12.68 1.09 -5.31
N ARG A 141 12.72 -0.07 -5.99
CA ARG A 141 13.37 -1.29 -5.46
C ARG A 141 14.83 -1.04 -5.02
N ALA A 142 15.56 -0.20 -5.76
CA ALA A 142 16.94 0.16 -5.47
C ALA A 142 17.12 0.91 -4.13
N ASP A 143 16.09 1.59 -3.63
CA ASP A 143 16.18 2.39 -2.40
C ASP A 143 16.24 1.52 -1.13
N ARG A 144 15.83 0.24 -1.22
CA ARG A 144 15.76 -0.70 -0.09
C ARG A 144 15.11 -0.07 1.15
N LEU A 145 13.90 0.48 0.97
CA LEU A 145 13.23 1.26 2.00
C LEU A 145 13.07 0.44 3.29
N ASP A 146 13.44 1.06 4.42
CA ASP A 146 13.27 0.50 5.76
C ASP A 146 11.78 0.48 6.16
N THR A 147 11.06 -0.48 5.59
CA THR A 147 9.61 -0.65 5.75
C THR A 147 9.33 -2.08 6.20
N GLY A 148 8.69 -2.23 7.35
CA GLY A 148 8.14 -3.52 7.79
C GLY A 148 6.79 -3.83 7.15
N VAL A 149 6.45 -5.11 7.03
CA VAL A 149 5.23 -5.64 6.43
C VAL A 149 4.60 -6.65 7.39
N PHE A 150 3.37 -6.37 7.80
CA PHE A 150 2.63 -7.18 8.78
C PHE A 150 1.25 -7.49 8.21
N VAL A 151 0.99 -8.75 7.86
CA VAL A 151 -0.21 -9.16 7.14
C VAL A 151 -1.01 -10.16 7.96
N GLY A 152 -2.27 -9.83 8.26
CA GLY A 152 -3.23 -10.79 8.77
C GLY A 152 -3.81 -11.64 7.64
N ILE A 153 -3.55 -12.94 7.63
CA ILE A 153 -4.04 -13.87 6.62
C ILE A 153 -4.28 -15.23 7.26
N MET A 154 -5.32 -15.93 6.81
CA MET A 154 -5.59 -17.31 7.21
C MET A 154 -6.04 -18.12 6.01
N GLY A 155 -5.86 -19.43 6.06
CA GLY A 155 -6.33 -20.34 5.02
C GLY A 155 -5.49 -20.29 3.74
N ALA A 156 -5.08 -21.46 3.26
CA ALA A 156 -4.37 -21.63 1.99
C ALA A 156 -5.26 -22.43 1.02
N GLU A 157 -6.50 -21.96 0.83
CA GLU A 157 -7.53 -22.66 0.06
C GLU A 157 -7.14 -22.81 -1.42
N TYR A 158 -6.41 -21.83 -1.98
CA TYR A 158 -5.94 -21.92 -3.37
C TYR A 158 -4.92 -23.07 -3.56
N SER A 159 -4.10 -23.38 -2.57
CA SER A 159 -3.16 -24.52 -2.64
C SER A 159 -3.87 -25.86 -2.75
N GLN A 160 -5.05 -26.00 -2.13
CA GLN A 160 -5.87 -27.19 -2.26
C GLN A 160 -6.42 -27.36 -3.68
N ARG A 161 -6.59 -26.25 -4.41
CA ARG A 161 -7.00 -26.24 -5.82
C ARG A 161 -5.85 -26.61 -6.76
N LEU A 162 -4.63 -26.16 -6.46
CA LEU A 162 -3.42 -26.50 -7.25
C LEU A 162 -3.02 -27.97 -7.13
N ALA A 163 -3.18 -28.55 -5.94
CA ALA A 163 -2.84 -29.94 -5.67
C ALA A 163 -3.94 -30.59 -4.84
N PRO A 164 -5.08 -30.94 -5.47
CA PRO A 164 -6.13 -31.66 -4.78
C PRO A 164 -5.60 -33.01 -4.26
N ALA A 165 -6.18 -33.52 -3.17
CA ALA A 165 -5.69 -34.77 -2.54
C ALA A 165 -5.63 -35.97 -3.51
N THR A 166 -6.42 -35.93 -4.58
CA THR A 166 -6.57 -36.96 -5.61
C THR A 166 -5.62 -36.80 -6.79
N ASP A 167 -5.02 -35.64 -7.00
CA ASP A 167 -4.11 -35.38 -8.13
C ASP A 167 -2.97 -34.43 -7.74
N LYS A 168 -1.74 -34.89 -7.96
CA LYS A 168 -0.51 -34.16 -7.68
C LYS A 168 0.18 -33.62 -8.94
N SER A 169 -0.43 -33.81 -10.11
CA SER A 169 0.12 -33.36 -11.40
C SER A 169 0.29 -31.83 -11.47
N GLY A 170 -0.53 -31.09 -10.72
CA GLY A 170 -0.45 -29.63 -10.58
C GLY A 170 0.62 -29.12 -9.59
N ILE A 171 1.40 -30.00 -8.96
CA ILE A 171 2.52 -29.57 -8.10
C ILE A 171 3.72 -29.23 -8.99
N ASP A 172 4.02 -27.95 -9.09
CA ASP A 172 5.21 -27.42 -9.77
C ASP A 172 6.18 -26.76 -8.76
N PRO A 173 7.33 -26.22 -9.21
CA PRO A 173 8.27 -25.53 -8.33
C PRO A 173 7.68 -24.34 -7.56
N TYR A 174 6.60 -23.71 -8.05
CA TYR A 174 5.95 -22.55 -7.45
C TYR A 174 4.91 -22.91 -6.38
N PHE A 175 4.50 -24.17 -6.27
CA PHE A 175 3.46 -24.60 -5.34
C PHE A 175 3.67 -24.08 -3.90
N GLY A 176 4.90 -24.19 -3.39
CA GLY A 176 5.25 -23.75 -2.03
C GLY A 176 5.20 -22.23 -1.85
N THR A 177 5.77 -21.49 -2.80
CA THR A 177 5.85 -20.01 -2.76
C THR A 177 4.52 -19.32 -3.07
N SER A 178 3.64 -20.02 -3.77
CA SER A 178 2.32 -19.52 -4.17
C SER A 178 1.26 -19.69 -3.09
N GLY A 179 1.39 -20.74 -2.28
CA GLY A 179 0.40 -21.13 -1.27
C GLY A 179 0.75 -20.81 0.18
N GLY A 180 2.04 -20.72 0.50
CA GLY A 180 2.49 -20.53 1.88
C GLY A 180 2.10 -19.16 2.43
N LEU A 181 1.43 -19.13 3.60
CA LEU A 181 0.97 -17.88 4.21
C LEU A 181 2.10 -16.87 4.47
N CYS A 182 3.32 -17.34 4.78
CA CYS A 182 4.49 -16.48 4.98
C CYS A 182 4.86 -15.65 3.74
N PHE A 183 4.54 -16.14 2.54
CA PHE A 183 4.80 -15.42 1.31
C PHE A 183 3.88 -14.22 1.11
N ALA A 184 2.73 -14.13 1.81
CA ALA A 184 1.88 -12.93 1.73
C ALA A 184 2.64 -11.66 2.14
N ALA A 185 3.32 -11.67 3.30
CA ALA A 185 4.17 -10.56 3.72
C ALA A 185 5.51 -10.51 2.97
N GLY A 186 6.17 -11.67 2.81
CA GLY A 186 7.47 -11.76 2.15
C GLY A 186 7.46 -11.27 0.70
N ARG A 187 6.39 -11.56 -0.04
CA ARG A 187 6.23 -11.16 -1.44
C ARG A 187 5.99 -9.66 -1.59
N ILE A 188 5.27 -9.01 -0.67
CA ILE A 188 5.19 -7.54 -0.64
C ILE A 188 6.60 -6.96 -0.42
N SER A 189 7.34 -7.46 0.57
CA SER A 189 8.70 -6.98 0.83
C SER A 189 9.62 -7.15 -0.37
N TYR A 190 9.59 -8.32 -1.02
CA TYR A 190 10.37 -8.60 -2.22
C TYR A 190 9.94 -7.72 -3.40
N ALA A 191 8.63 -7.68 -3.70
CA ALA A 191 8.08 -6.95 -4.83
C ALA A 191 8.40 -5.45 -4.76
N LEU A 192 8.29 -4.85 -3.57
CA LEU A 192 8.49 -3.42 -3.37
C LEU A 192 9.93 -3.05 -2.96
N GLY A 193 10.83 -4.02 -2.77
CA GLY A 193 12.21 -3.80 -2.34
C GLY A 193 12.31 -3.22 -0.92
N LEU A 194 11.62 -3.82 0.04
CA LEU A 194 11.56 -3.36 1.42
C LEU A 194 12.50 -4.16 2.34
N ALA A 195 13.11 -3.49 3.30
CA ALA A 195 14.17 -4.05 4.15
C ALA A 195 13.80 -4.23 5.63
N GLY A 196 12.55 -3.96 6.04
CA GLY A 196 12.09 -4.15 7.42
C GLY A 196 11.54 -5.56 7.70
N PRO A 197 11.02 -5.79 8.93
CA PRO A 197 10.42 -7.08 9.31
C PRO A 197 9.26 -7.48 8.40
N ALA A 198 9.16 -8.75 7.99
CA ALA A 198 8.07 -9.26 7.16
C ALA A 198 7.38 -10.45 7.85
N LEU A 199 6.13 -10.27 8.28
CA LEU A 199 5.39 -11.24 9.10
C LEU A 199 3.97 -11.44 8.59
N SER A 200 3.61 -12.72 8.39
CA SER A 200 2.22 -13.13 8.22
C SER A 200 1.69 -13.67 9.55
N VAL A 201 0.50 -13.23 9.94
CA VAL A 201 -0.11 -13.49 11.25
C VAL A 201 -1.42 -14.22 11.05
N ASP A 202 -1.56 -15.39 11.69
CA ASP A 202 -2.82 -16.11 11.79
C ASP A 202 -3.24 -16.24 13.26
N THR A 203 -4.25 -15.46 13.62
CA THR A 203 -4.98 -15.55 14.89
C THR A 203 -6.48 -15.61 14.61
N ALA A 204 -6.86 -16.27 13.50
CA ALA A 204 -8.22 -16.26 12.98
C ALA A 204 -8.75 -14.82 12.77
N CYS A 205 -9.96 -14.52 13.23
CA CYS A 205 -10.65 -13.26 12.96
C CYS A 205 -9.95 -12.00 13.49
N SER A 206 -8.97 -12.12 14.40
CA SER A 206 -8.18 -11.01 14.93
C SER A 206 -6.90 -10.71 14.14
N SER A 207 -6.54 -11.52 13.13
CA SER A 207 -5.23 -11.50 12.46
C SER A 207 -4.75 -10.11 12.05
N SER A 208 -5.54 -9.33 11.31
CA SER A 208 -5.11 -8.00 10.86
C SER A 208 -4.97 -6.97 12.00
N LEU A 209 -5.69 -7.12 13.10
CA LEU A 209 -5.58 -6.22 14.25
C LEU A 209 -4.39 -6.61 15.15
N VAL A 210 -4.04 -7.89 15.22
CA VAL A 210 -2.76 -8.34 15.80
C VAL A 210 -1.59 -7.88 14.94
N ALA A 211 -1.69 -7.94 13.61
CA ALA A 211 -0.69 -7.38 12.70
C ALA A 211 -0.47 -5.88 12.93
N LEU A 212 -1.55 -5.10 13.15
CA LEU A 212 -1.45 -3.69 13.57
C LEU A 212 -0.66 -3.54 14.87
N HIS A 213 -0.94 -4.37 15.88
CA HIS A 213 -0.24 -4.31 17.16
C HIS A 213 1.26 -4.55 16.98
N LEU A 214 1.66 -5.59 16.23
CA LEU A 214 3.07 -5.90 15.97
C LEU A 214 3.78 -4.77 15.21
N ALA A 215 3.14 -4.22 14.18
CA ALA A 215 3.65 -3.08 13.45
C ALA A 215 3.82 -1.84 14.35
N ALA A 216 2.87 -1.61 15.25
CA ALA A 216 2.93 -0.52 16.21
C ALA A 216 4.12 -0.66 17.16
N GLN A 217 4.40 -1.88 17.64
CA GLN A 217 5.57 -2.14 18.47
C GLN A 217 6.88 -1.97 17.68
N ALA A 218 6.97 -2.49 16.44
CA ALA A 218 8.16 -2.34 15.60
C ALA A 218 8.50 -0.87 15.30
N LEU A 219 7.49 -0.04 14.98
CA LEU A 219 7.67 1.40 14.76
C LEU A 219 8.15 2.14 16.01
N ARG A 220 7.60 1.81 17.20
CA ARG A 220 7.98 2.43 18.48
C ARG A 220 9.36 2.01 18.95
N ARG A 221 9.81 0.82 18.55
CA ARG A 221 11.16 0.28 18.80
C ARG A 221 12.17 0.67 17.74
N GLU A 222 11.75 1.44 16.73
CA GLU A 222 12.59 1.85 15.60
C GLU A 222 13.17 0.65 14.82
N GLU A 223 12.48 -0.49 14.82
CA GLU A 223 12.82 -1.66 14.00
C GLU A 223 12.49 -1.43 12.52
N CYS A 224 11.69 -0.41 12.21
CA CYS A 224 11.45 0.06 10.86
C CYS A 224 11.04 1.55 10.81
N ARG A 225 11.25 2.17 9.65
CA ARG A 225 10.82 3.54 9.34
C ARG A 225 9.40 3.63 8.78
N TYR A 226 8.87 2.62 8.14
CA TYR A 226 7.46 2.58 7.78
C TYR A 226 6.91 1.20 8.11
N ALA A 227 5.61 1.09 8.33
CA ALA A 227 4.97 -0.22 8.44
C ALA A 227 3.76 -0.30 7.52
N ILE A 228 3.75 -1.34 6.69
CA ILE A 228 2.59 -1.78 5.93
C ILE A 228 1.84 -2.76 6.83
N VAL A 229 0.58 -2.46 7.14
CA VAL A 229 -0.32 -3.32 7.90
C VAL A 229 -1.46 -3.73 7.00
N GLY A 230 -1.60 -5.01 6.73
CA GLY A 230 -2.61 -5.52 5.82
C GLY A 230 -3.43 -6.67 6.38
N GLY A 231 -4.47 -7.03 5.66
CA GLY A 231 -5.09 -8.34 5.77
C GLY A 231 -5.95 -8.66 4.57
N ALA A 232 -6.05 -9.94 4.25
CA ALA A 232 -6.85 -10.45 3.14
C ALA A 232 -7.64 -11.69 3.57
N ASN A 233 -8.80 -11.88 2.94
CA ASN A 233 -9.63 -13.07 3.04
C ASN A 233 -10.34 -13.32 1.71
N LEU A 234 -10.32 -14.56 1.24
CA LEU A 234 -11.13 -15.03 0.11
C LEU A 234 -11.82 -16.33 0.48
N VAL A 235 -12.98 -16.59 -0.14
CA VAL A 235 -13.74 -17.84 0.03
C VAL A 235 -13.59 -18.63 -1.26
N LEU A 236 -12.52 -19.41 -1.37
CA LEU A 236 -12.10 -20.14 -2.57
C LEU A 236 -12.57 -21.60 -2.55
N SER A 237 -12.75 -22.19 -1.37
CA SER A 237 -13.20 -23.58 -1.17
C SER A 237 -14.49 -23.68 -0.36
N ALA A 238 -15.27 -24.74 -0.60
CA ALA A 238 -16.49 -25.04 0.14
C ALA A 238 -16.22 -25.60 1.53
N ASP A 239 -15.03 -26.17 1.79
CA ASP A 239 -14.75 -26.98 2.98
C ASP A 239 -15.00 -26.22 4.28
N LEU A 240 -14.46 -25.01 4.41
CA LEU A 240 -14.67 -24.19 5.59
C LEU A 240 -16.12 -23.71 5.70
N MET A 241 -16.77 -23.37 4.58
CA MET A 241 -18.18 -22.98 4.57
C MET A 241 -19.09 -24.13 5.06
N VAL A 242 -18.84 -25.35 4.59
CA VAL A 242 -19.53 -26.57 5.01
C VAL A 242 -19.28 -26.82 6.50
N SER A 243 -18.03 -26.77 6.96
CA SER A 243 -17.66 -26.95 8.38
C SER A 243 -18.38 -25.95 9.30
N LEU A 244 -18.45 -24.68 8.89
CA LEU A 244 -19.16 -23.63 9.64
C LEU A 244 -20.68 -23.84 9.64
N CYS A 245 -21.25 -24.36 8.55
CA CYS A 245 -22.65 -24.79 8.54
C CYS A 245 -22.90 -25.93 9.53
N GLN A 246 -22.05 -26.97 9.55
CA GLN A 246 -22.22 -28.11 10.46
C GLN A 246 -22.13 -27.72 11.94
N SER A 247 -21.33 -26.70 12.27
CA SER A 247 -21.24 -26.17 13.64
C SER A 247 -22.35 -25.16 13.99
N GLY A 248 -23.19 -24.78 13.03
CA GLY A 248 -24.24 -23.77 13.24
C GLY A 248 -23.72 -22.35 13.41
N ALA A 249 -22.51 -22.05 12.92
CA ALA A 249 -21.86 -20.75 13.10
C ALA A 249 -22.38 -19.67 12.12
N LEU A 250 -22.90 -20.08 10.96
CA LEU A 250 -23.38 -19.17 9.92
C LEU A 250 -24.86 -18.86 10.08
N ALA A 251 -25.23 -17.61 9.79
CA ALA A 251 -26.63 -17.23 9.65
C ALA A 251 -27.22 -17.87 8.39
N PRO A 252 -28.43 -18.48 8.42
CA PRO A 252 -29.04 -19.10 7.24
C PRO A 252 -29.28 -18.14 6.07
N ASP A 253 -29.49 -16.84 6.35
CA ASP A 253 -29.62 -15.79 5.34
C ASP A 253 -28.27 -15.22 4.87
N GLY A 254 -27.16 -15.73 5.42
CA GLY A 254 -25.79 -15.27 5.15
C GLY A 254 -25.52 -13.82 5.54
N ARG A 255 -26.33 -13.22 6.43
CA ARG A 255 -26.19 -11.83 6.88
C ARG A 255 -25.69 -11.76 8.32
N THR A 256 -24.77 -10.83 8.59
CA THR A 256 -24.34 -10.54 9.96
C THR A 256 -25.30 -9.56 10.64
N LYS A 257 -26.15 -10.06 11.54
CA LYS A 257 -27.22 -9.31 12.22
C LYS A 257 -26.77 -8.70 13.56
N ALA A 258 -25.64 -8.00 13.56
CA ALA A 258 -25.03 -7.43 14.77
C ALA A 258 -26.02 -6.61 15.62
N PHE A 259 -26.12 -6.96 16.89
CA PHE A 259 -26.92 -6.35 17.96
C PHE A 259 -28.44 -6.46 17.81
N ARG A 260 -28.95 -7.27 16.87
CA ARG A 260 -30.39 -7.47 16.65
C ARG A 260 -30.96 -8.63 17.46
N ALA A 261 -32.27 -8.63 17.67
CA ALA A 261 -32.99 -9.69 18.35
C ALA A 261 -32.97 -11.04 17.61
N ASP A 262 -32.89 -11.01 16.28
CA ASP A 262 -32.85 -12.17 15.38
C ASP A 262 -31.41 -12.53 14.94
N ALA A 263 -30.41 -12.10 15.70
CA ALA A 263 -29.02 -12.55 15.59
C ALA A 263 -28.94 -14.09 15.74
N ASP A 264 -28.40 -14.79 14.74
CA ASP A 264 -28.44 -16.25 14.63
C ASP A 264 -27.15 -16.85 14.03
N GLY A 265 -26.09 -16.05 13.90
CA GLY A 265 -24.85 -16.43 13.25
C GLY A 265 -24.27 -15.26 12.45
N TYR A 266 -23.14 -15.49 11.79
CA TYR A 266 -22.54 -14.47 10.92
C TYR A 266 -22.64 -14.86 9.44
N GLY A 267 -22.61 -13.83 8.57
CA GLY A 267 -22.43 -14.01 7.13
C GLY A 267 -20.95 -13.91 6.78
N ARG A 268 -20.42 -14.80 5.93
CA ARG A 268 -19.02 -14.72 5.47
C ARG A 268 -18.80 -13.54 4.52
N GLY A 269 -17.54 -13.15 4.33
CA GLY A 269 -17.17 -12.15 3.34
C GLY A 269 -15.70 -12.24 2.91
N GLU A 270 -15.43 -11.68 1.76
CA GLU A 270 -14.14 -11.56 1.10
C GLU A 270 -13.66 -10.10 1.17
N GLY A 271 -12.35 -9.88 1.13
CA GLY A 271 -11.80 -8.54 1.06
C GLY A 271 -10.33 -8.45 1.40
N ALA A 272 -9.71 -7.35 1.00
CA ALA A 272 -8.36 -6.98 1.36
C ALA A 272 -8.30 -5.51 1.78
N GLY A 273 -7.45 -5.19 2.74
CA GLY A 273 -7.17 -3.82 3.14
C GLY A 273 -5.73 -3.67 3.59
N VAL A 274 -5.16 -2.49 3.37
CA VAL A 274 -3.79 -2.13 3.75
C VAL A 274 -3.75 -0.70 4.29
N LEU A 275 -2.98 -0.49 5.35
CA LEU A 275 -2.62 0.82 5.91
C LEU A 275 -1.09 0.99 5.87
N VAL A 276 -0.64 2.23 5.65
CA VAL A 276 0.76 2.63 5.84
C VAL A 276 0.85 3.49 7.09
N LEU A 277 1.75 3.09 7.99
CA LEU A 277 1.96 3.70 9.30
C LEU A 277 3.40 4.22 9.44
N MET A 278 3.53 5.26 10.26
CA MET A 278 4.80 5.79 10.74
C MET A 278 4.59 6.48 12.08
N THR A 279 5.66 6.89 12.76
CA THR A 279 5.49 7.74 13.96
C THR A 279 4.88 9.08 13.56
N LEU A 280 3.98 9.62 14.40
CA LEU A 280 3.34 10.91 14.15
C LEU A 280 4.37 12.03 13.99
N GLU A 281 5.41 12.02 14.81
CA GLU A 281 6.51 12.99 14.70
C GLU A 281 7.13 12.99 13.31
N ARG A 282 7.38 11.79 12.75
CA ARG A 282 7.97 11.67 11.42
C ARG A 282 6.98 12.09 10.34
N ALA A 283 5.69 11.76 10.46
CA ALA A 283 4.68 12.20 9.51
C ALA A 283 4.61 13.73 9.42
N LEU A 284 4.70 14.42 10.56
CA LEU A 284 4.74 15.88 10.62
C LEU A 284 6.03 16.45 10.03
N ARG A 285 7.18 15.84 10.33
CA ARG A 285 8.48 16.25 9.78
C ARG A 285 8.55 16.09 8.26
N GLU A 286 7.92 15.05 7.73
CA GLU A 286 7.85 14.75 6.30
C GLU A 286 6.62 15.40 5.63
N GLU A 287 5.89 16.26 6.35
CA GLU A 287 4.71 16.99 5.85
C GLU A 287 3.66 16.10 5.16
N ARG A 288 3.51 14.89 5.70
CA ARG A 288 2.52 13.92 5.22
C ARG A 288 1.14 14.22 5.77
N THR A 289 0.13 13.97 4.95
CA THR A 289 -1.25 13.98 5.41
C THR A 289 -1.44 12.86 6.43
N VAL A 290 -1.79 13.23 7.66
CA VAL A 290 -2.16 12.28 8.72
C VAL A 290 -3.67 12.04 8.62
N LEU A 291 -4.07 10.83 8.25
CA LEU A 291 -5.47 10.43 8.09
C LEU A 291 -6.14 10.14 9.43
N ALA A 292 -5.40 9.52 10.35
CA ALA A 292 -5.77 9.28 11.74
C ALA A 292 -4.52 9.00 12.58
N VAL A 293 -4.67 9.01 13.90
CA VAL A 293 -3.61 8.70 14.86
C VAL A 293 -3.96 7.44 15.64
N VAL A 294 -3.14 6.40 15.56
CA VAL A 294 -3.23 5.23 16.45
C VAL A 294 -2.58 5.61 17.78
N ARG A 295 -3.40 5.65 18.84
CA ARG A 295 -2.97 5.99 20.20
C ARG A 295 -2.40 4.77 20.91
N GLY A 296 -3.17 3.69 20.96
CA GLY A 296 -2.80 2.46 21.66
C GLY A 296 -3.43 1.22 21.04
N THR A 297 -2.81 0.08 21.30
CA THR A 297 -3.16 -1.26 20.81
C THR A 297 -2.88 -2.27 21.91
N ALA A 298 -3.69 -3.32 22.01
CA ALA A 298 -3.39 -4.42 22.92
C ALA A 298 -3.85 -5.75 22.31
N VAL A 299 -3.17 -6.81 22.72
CA VAL A 299 -3.49 -8.20 22.39
C VAL A 299 -3.44 -9.04 23.66
N ASN A 300 -4.43 -9.92 23.85
CA ASN A 300 -4.40 -10.94 24.91
C ASN A 300 -5.05 -12.24 24.43
N SER A 301 -5.31 -13.16 25.35
CA SER A 301 -6.04 -14.40 25.08
C SER A 301 -7.18 -14.60 26.07
N ASP A 302 -8.26 -15.22 25.60
CA ASP A 302 -9.35 -15.75 26.41
C ASP A 302 -8.87 -16.77 27.45
N GLY A 303 -7.75 -17.46 27.18
CA GLY A 303 -7.19 -18.48 28.06
C GLY A 303 -8.14 -19.66 28.24
N ALA A 304 -8.19 -20.22 29.44
CA ALA A 304 -9.14 -21.27 29.78
C ALA A 304 -10.56 -20.68 29.95
N SER A 305 -11.41 -20.83 28.94
CA SER A 305 -12.84 -20.48 28.98
C SER A 305 -13.71 -21.76 28.98
N SER A 306 -15.03 -21.61 28.89
CA SER A 306 -16.00 -22.72 28.89
C SER A 306 -15.94 -23.62 27.64
N GLY A 307 -15.12 -23.28 26.66
CA GLY A 307 -14.82 -24.08 25.47
C GLY A 307 -13.87 -23.32 24.55
N LEU A 308 -13.07 -24.02 23.74
CA LEU A 308 -11.99 -23.40 22.94
C LEU A 308 -12.46 -22.21 22.10
N THR A 309 -13.68 -22.27 21.57
CA THR A 309 -14.26 -21.24 20.70
C THR A 309 -15.26 -20.32 21.43
N VAL A 310 -15.41 -20.47 22.75
CA VAL A 310 -16.32 -19.65 23.55
C VAL A 310 -15.58 -18.42 24.07
N PRO A 311 -16.05 -17.20 23.72
CA PRO A 311 -15.36 -15.96 24.08
C PRO A 311 -15.37 -15.68 25.59
N SER A 312 -14.38 -14.90 26.07
CA SER A 312 -14.27 -14.49 27.48
C SER A 312 -14.52 -12.99 27.66
N GLY A 313 -15.67 -12.64 28.22
CA GLY A 313 -16.02 -11.24 28.56
C GLY A 313 -14.95 -10.51 29.41
N PRO A 314 -14.41 -11.12 30.49
CA PRO A 314 -13.31 -10.53 31.26
C PRO A 314 -12.03 -10.31 30.44
N ALA A 315 -11.68 -11.23 29.54
CA ALA A 315 -10.51 -11.05 28.68
C ALA A 315 -10.71 -9.89 27.69
N GLN A 316 -11.92 -9.75 27.13
CA GLN A 316 -12.29 -8.62 26.28
C GLN A 316 -12.24 -7.29 27.04
N GLN A 317 -12.74 -7.24 28.27
CA GLN A 317 -12.62 -6.06 29.13
C GLN A 317 -11.14 -5.68 29.34
N GLN A 318 -10.29 -6.66 29.66
CA GLN A 318 -8.87 -6.44 29.91
C GLN A 318 -8.12 -5.91 28.69
N VAL A 319 -8.36 -6.46 27.49
CA VAL A 319 -7.67 -6.00 26.28
C VAL A 319 -8.08 -4.57 25.90
N ILE A 320 -9.36 -4.21 26.08
CA ILE A 320 -9.84 -2.84 25.86
C ILE A 320 -9.16 -1.88 26.84
N GLN A 321 -9.13 -2.22 28.13
CA GLN A 321 -8.47 -1.40 29.16
C GLN A 321 -6.97 -1.26 28.89
N ALA A 322 -6.29 -2.33 28.49
CA ALA A 322 -4.87 -2.30 28.16
C ALA A 322 -4.56 -1.37 26.98
N ALA A 323 -5.38 -1.39 25.92
CA ALA A 323 -5.21 -0.50 24.78
C ALA A 323 -5.43 0.98 25.15
N LEU A 324 -6.43 1.28 25.99
CA LEU A 324 -6.67 2.62 26.53
C LEU A 324 -5.49 3.10 27.39
N GLN A 325 -4.97 2.23 28.26
CA GLN A 325 -3.81 2.51 29.11
C GLN A 325 -2.53 2.73 28.29
N GLU A 326 -2.27 1.92 27.27
CA GLU A 326 -1.12 2.10 26.37
C GLU A 326 -1.23 3.45 25.64
N GLY A 327 -2.42 3.77 25.15
CA GLY A 327 -2.69 5.02 24.43
C GLY A 327 -2.78 6.26 25.32
N GLY A 328 -2.85 6.12 26.64
CA GLY A 328 -3.09 7.23 27.57
C GLY A 328 -4.44 7.92 27.30
N VAL A 329 -5.48 7.14 27.01
CA VAL A 329 -6.83 7.61 26.70
C VAL A 329 -7.77 7.20 27.83
N ARG A 330 -8.58 8.13 28.32
CA ARG A 330 -9.59 7.84 29.34
C ARG A 330 -10.87 7.30 28.69
N PRO A 331 -11.60 6.38 29.35
CA PRO A 331 -12.83 5.81 28.77
C PRO A 331 -13.89 6.85 28.39
N ASP A 332 -13.98 7.97 29.12
CA ASP A 332 -14.95 9.05 28.84
C ASP A 332 -14.61 9.91 27.64
N GLU A 333 -13.40 9.81 27.09
CA GLU A 333 -13.02 10.49 25.85
C GLU A 333 -13.44 9.71 24.58
N VAL A 334 -13.80 8.42 24.73
CA VAL A 334 -14.16 7.55 23.60
C VAL A 334 -15.63 7.75 23.23
N GLY A 335 -15.87 8.08 21.96
CA GLY A 335 -17.22 8.34 21.44
C GLY A 335 -17.83 7.21 20.65
N TYR A 336 -17.01 6.32 20.11
CA TYR A 336 -17.47 5.23 19.26
C TYR A 336 -16.61 3.97 19.44
N VAL A 337 -17.20 2.79 19.36
CA VAL A 337 -16.47 1.53 19.20
C VAL A 337 -16.97 0.76 17.99
N GLU A 338 -16.06 0.48 17.06
CA GLU A 338 -16.27 -0.53 16.02
C GLU A 338 -16.07 -1.91 16.65
N ALA A 339 -17.18 -2.53 17.00
CA ALA A 339 -17.21 -3.82 17.66
C ALA A 339 -16.77 -4.95 16.72
N HIS A 340 -16.39 -6.08 17.30
CA HIS A 340 -16.28 -7.32 16.57
C HIS A 340 -17.66 -7.71 15.98
N GLY A 341 -18.72 -7.65 16.79
CA GLY A 341 -20.13 -7.61 16.38
C GLY A 341 -20.47 -8.60 15.28
N THR A 342 -20.41 -9.89 15.59
CA THR A 342 -20.66 -10.98 14.64
C THR A 342 -22.12 -11.38 14.51
N GLY A 343 -23.03 -10.77 15.28
CA GLY A 343 -24.45 -11.12 15.17
C GLY A 343 -24.74 -12.52 15.71
N THR A 344 -23.95 -12.96 16.70
CA THR A 344 -24.16 -14.25 17.36
C THR A 344 -24.95 -14.06 18.65
N ARG A 345 -25.83 -15.01 18.98
CA ARG A 345 -26.69 -14.92 20.18
C ARG A 345 -25.91 -14.77 21.49
N LEU A 346 -24.74 -15.40 21.57
CA LEU A 346 -23.89 -15.37 22.76
C LEU A 346 -22.83 -14.26 22.70
N GLY A 347 -22.21 -14.04 21.52
CA GLY A 347 -21.09 -13.10 21.39
C GLY A 347 -21.50 -11.65 21.58
N ASP A 348 -22.61 -11.22 20.97
CA ASP A 348 -23.03 -9.80 21.04
C ASP A 348 -23.36 -9.35 22.48
N PRO A 349 -24.10 -10.13 23.32
CA PRO A 349 -24.28 -9.79 24.73
C PRO A 349 -22.98 -9.77 25.55
N LEU A 350 -22.04 -10.69 25.28
CA LEU A 350 -20.75 -10.73 25.99
C LEU A 350 -19.89 -9.50 25.64
N GLU A 351 -19.79 -9.17 24.35
CA GLU A 351 -19.02 -8.02 23.90
C GLU A 351 -19.61 -6.71 24.42
N THR A 352 -20.92 -6.53 24.36
CA THR A 352 -21.58 -5.33 24.91
C THR A 352 -21.45 -5.25 26.43
N GLY A 353 -21.46 -6.37 27.14
CA GLY A 353 -21.15 -6.43 28.57
C GLY A 353 -19.72 -5.95 28.87
N ALA A 354 -18.73 -6.39 28.10
CA ALA A 354 -17.35 -5.93 28.24
C ALA A 354 -17.22 -4.42 27.97
N LEU A 355 -17.88 -3.91 26.92
CA LEU A 355 -17.91 -2.48 26.61
C LEU A 355 -18.58 -1.67 27.72
N GLN A 356 -19.72 -2.13 28.25
CA GLN A 356 -20.40 -1.49 29.36
C GLN A 356 -19.54 -1.46 30.63
N ALA A 357 -18.79 -2.53 30.92
CA ALA A 357 -17.88 -2.59 32.06
C ALA A 357 -16.71 -1.58 31.96
N VAL A 358 -16.25 -1.25 30.74
CA VAL A 358 -15.16 -0.28 30.54
C VAL A 358 -15.67 1.15 30.42
N PHE A 359 -16.74 1.37 29.65
CA PHE A 359 -17.18 2.70 29.22
C PHE A 359 -18.47 3.17 29.88
N GLY A 360 -19.30 2.28 30.45
CA GLY A 360 -20.66 2.58 30.90
C GLY A 360 -20.72 3.69 31.95
N ALA A 361 -19.90 3.61 33.00
CA ALA A 361 -19.86 4.63 34.05
C ALA A 361 -19.44 6.01 33.51
N ALA A 362 -18.47 6.03 32.59
CA ALA A 362 -17.99 7.23 31.93
C ALA A 362 -19.05 7.85 31.00
N ALA A 363 -19.74 7.03 30.21
CA ALA A 363 -20.82 7.46 29.33
C ALA A 363 -22.03 8.00 30.13
N GLY A 364 -22.39 7.33 31.24
CA GLY A 364 -23.43 7.78 32.16
C GLY A 364 -23.12 9.13 32.79
N ALA A 365 -21.91 9.32 33.31
CA ALA A 365 -21.47 10.60 33.90
C ALA A 365 -21.45 11.74 32.88
N ARG A 366 -21.11 11.45 31.62
CA ARG A 366 -21.12 12.42 30.51
C ARG A 366 -22.52 12.73 29.97
N GLY A 367 -23.52 11.89 30.29
CA GLY A 367 -24.89 12.03 29.79
C GLY A 367 -25.06 11.76 28.29
N VAL A 368 -24.05 11.14 27.65
CA VAL A 368 -24.08 10.80 26.23
C VAL A 368 -23.58 9.36 26.08
N PRO A 369 -24.43 8.44 25.57
CA PRO A 369 -24.08 7.02 25.47
C PRO A 369 -22.88 6.79 24.54
N LEU A 370 -22.18 5.66 24.74
CA LEU A 370 -21.17 5.20 23.80
C LEU A 370 -21.85 4.65 22.54
N ALA A 371 -21.51 5.18 21.37
CA ALA A 371 -21.99 4.64 20.12
C ALA A 371 -21.22 3.36 19.74
N ILE A 372 -21.91 2.33 19.29
CA ILE A 372 -21.29 1.08 18.81
C ILE A 372 -21.85 0.67 17.45
N GLY A 373 -21.07 -0.04 16.67
CA GLY A 373 -21.50 -0.59 15.38
C GLY A 373 -20.54 -1.65 14.84
N SER A 374 -20.93 -2.32 13.75
CA SER A 374 -20.10 -3.31 13.06
C SER A 374 -20.35 -3.26 11.56
N VAL A 375 -19.30 -3.09 10.77
CA VAL A 375 -19.35 -3.08 9.31
C VAL A 375 -19.67 -4.44 8.71
N LYS A 376 -19.51 -5.51 9.50
CA LYS A 376 -19.86 -6.88 9.07
C LYS A 376 -21.31 -7.00 8.64
N SER A 377 -22.19 -6.16 9.20
CA SER A 377 -23.59 -6.05 8.79
C SER A 377 -23.81 -5.62 7.34
N ARG A 378 -22.80 -5.01 6.70
CA ARG A 378 -22.89 -4.50 5.33
C ARG A 378 -22.06 -5.31 4.33
N ILE A 379 -20.89 -5.80 4.74
CA ILE A 379 -19.92 -6.47 3.85
C ILE A 379 -19.63 -7.92 4.24
N GLY A 380 -20.25 -8.43 5.30
CA GLY A 380 -19.97 -9.76 5.84
C GLY A 380 -18.76 -9.79 6.77
N HIS A 381 -18.51 -10.95 7.35
CA HIS A 381 -17.35 -11.21 8.20
C HIS A 381 -16.16 -11.58 7.31
N LEU A 382 -15.25 -10.63 7.13
CA LEU A 382 -14.03 -10.77 6.32
C LEU A 382 -12.91 -11.58 7.00
N GLU A 383 -13.26 -12.43 7.96
CA GLU A 383 -12.33 -13.27 8.74
C GLU A 383 -11.01 -12.53 9.08
N ALA A 384 -9.86 -12.90 8.48
CA ALA A 384 -8.54 -12.34 8.78
C ALA A 384 -8.44 -10.83 8.43
N ALA A 385 -9.20 -10.38 7.43
CA ALA A 385 -9.29 -8.99 6.99
C ALA A 385 -10.37 -8.16 7.72
N SER A 386 -11.09 -8.75 8.69
CA SER A 386 -12.15 -8.02 9.42
C SER A 386 -11.63 -6.83 10.20
N GLY A 387 -10.48 -6.97 10.85
CA GLY A 387 -9.84 -5.89 11.60
C GLY A 387 -9.46 -4.72 10.70
N ILE A 388 -8.82 -5.00 9.56
CA ILE A 388 -8.37 -3.94 8.63
C ILE A 388 -9.55 -3.20 7.96
N ALA A 389 -10.61 -3.90 7.57
CA ALA A 389 -11.82 -3.26 7.03
C ALA A 389 -12.50 -2.34 8.05
N SER A 390 -12.49 -2.75 9.32
CA SER A 390 -13.00 -1.98 10.47
C SER A 390 -12.14 -0.75 10.76
N LEU A 391 -10.81 -0.89 10.71
CA LEU A 391 -9.86 0.21 10.85
C LEU A 391 -10.03 1.26 9.75
N VAL A 392 -10.14 0.84 8.49
CA VAL A 392 -10.35 1.79 7.37
C VAL A 392 -11.66 2.56 7.56
N LYS A 393 -12.75 1.89 7.96
CA LYS A 393 -14.01 2.57 8.31
C LYS A 393 -13.79 3.63 9.39
N LEU A 394 -13.09 3.30 10.48
CA LEU A 394 -12.81 4.26 11.55
C LEU A 394 -11.97 5.44 11.08
N VAL A 395 -10.93 5.21 10.28
CA VAL A 395 -10.10 6.30 9.71
C VAL A 395 -10.98 7.27 8.91
N LEU A 396 -11.87 6.75 8.07
CA LEU A 396 -12.81 7.57 7.28
C LEU A 396 -13.80 8.34 8.17
N MET A 397 -14.37 7.68 9.19
CA MET A 397 -15.28 8.32 10.16
C MET A 397 -14.61 9.45 10.93
N LEU A 398 -13.39 9.23 11.42
CA LEU A 398 -12.60 10.20 12.18
C LEU A 398 -12.25 11.43 11.35
N ARG A 399 -11.89 11.20 10.08
CA ARG A 399 -11.59 12.25 9.10
C ARG A 399 -12.82 13.08 8.74
N ALA A 400 -13.95 12.42 8.51
CA ALA A 400 -15.22 13.08 8.16
C ALA A 400 -15.95 13.69 9.37
N GLY A 401 -15.59 13.30 10.61
CA GLY A 401 -16.24 13.77 11.82
C GLY A 401 -17.69 13.31 11.96
N ARG A 402 -18.01 12.13 11.41
CA ARG A 402 -19.39 11.64 11.29
C ARG A 402 -19.47 10.14 11.55
N ILE A 403 -20.53 9.72 12.25
CA ILE A 403 -20.83 8.32 12.59
C ILE A 403 -21.97 7.85 11.67
N PRO A 404 -21.73 6.91 10.74
CA PRO A 404 -22.77 6.36 9.89
C PRO A 404 -23.81 5.51 10.65
N ALA A 405 -24.94 5.24 10.00
CA ALA A 405 -25.94 4.33 10.54
C ALA A 405 -25.44 2.88 10.57
N ALA A 406 -25.70 2.18 11.68
CA ALA A 406 -25.51 0.74 11.81
C ALA A 406 -26.71 0.01 11.17
N ARG A 407 -26.57 -0.33 9.88
CA ARG A 407 -27.67 -0.82 9.03
C ARG A 407 -28.43 -2.01 9.62
N SER A 408 -27.77 -2.93 10.32
CA SER A 408 -28.45 -4.08 10.95
C SER A 408 -29.65 -3.63 11.79
N VAL A 409 -29.52 -2.53 12.53
CA VAL A 409 -30.57 -2.01 13.43
C VAL A 409 -31.73 -1.36 12.69
N ALA A 410 -31.50 -0.78 11.51
CA ALA A 410 -32.59 -0.21 10.70
C ALA A 410 -33.56 -1.29 10.18
N ASP A 411 -33.10 -2.54 10.12
CA ASP A 411 -33.83 -3.67 9.53
C ASP A 411 -34.55 -4.54 10.59
N GLY A 412 -34.58 -4.17 11.89
CA GLY A 412 -35.24 -4.96 12.96
C GLY A 412 -34.96 -4.51 14.41
N PRO A 413 -35.65 -5.08 15.43
CA PRO A 413 -35.48 -4.69 16.83
C PRO A 413 -34.12 -5.10 17.41
N LEU A 414 -33.64 -4.36 18.41
CA LEU A 414 -32.40 -4.63 19.13
C LEU A 414 -32.50 -5.90 20.01
N ASN A 415 -31.34 -6.52 20.28
CA ASN A 415 -31.25 -7.74 21.07
C ASN A 415 -31.75 -7.52 22.51
N PRO A 416 -32.81 -8.24 22.96
CA PRO A 416 -33.38 -8.06 24.30
C PRO A 416 -32.51 -8.63 25.42
N LEU A 417 -31.49 -9.44 25.11
CA LEU A 417 -30.52 -9.94 26.10
C LEU A 417 -29.54 -8.86 26.55
N ILE A 418 -29.53 -7.71 25.86
CA ILE A 418 -28.68 -6.57 26.18
C ILE A 418 -29.55 -5.52 26.89
N PRO A 419 -29.19 -5.07 28.12
CA PRO A 419 -29.97 -4.11 28.87
C PRO A 419 -29.76 -2.67 28.36
N TRP A 420 -30.28 -2.34 27.17
CA TRP A 420 -30.05 -1.07 26.47
C TRP A 420 -30.42 0.20 27.25
N ALA A 421 -31.42 0.13 28.14
CA ALA A 421 -31.83 1.27 28.95
C ALA A 421 -30.77 1.67 29.98
N ASP A 422 -30.03 0.68 30.51
CA ASP A 422 -29.14 0.85 31.67
C ASP A 422 -27.66 0.67 31.31
N ASN A 423 -27.33 0.22 30.09
CA ASN A 423 -25.96 -0.08 29.70
C ASN A 423 -25.16 1.14 29.21
N HIS A 424 -25.81 2.29 29.00
CA HIS A 424 -25.23 3.52 28.44
C HIS A 424 -24.55 3.34 27.07
N LEU A 425 -25.02 2.36 26.28
CA LEU A 425 -24.60 2.10 24.91
C LEU A 425 -25.73 2.45 23.94
N THR A 426 -25.39 2.84 22.72
CA THR A 426 -26.36 3.06 21.65
C THR A 426 -25.85 2.51 20.32
N VAL A 427 -26.75 1.98 19.50
CA VAL A 427 -26.45 1.60 18.13
C VAL A 427 -27.08 2.63 17.19
N PRO A 428 -26.30 3.45 16.46
CA PRO A 428 -26.86 4.53 15.64
C PRO A 428 -27.78 4.00 14.53
N ASP A 429 -29.03 4.43 14.49
CA ASP A 429 -30.02 4.08 13.46
C ASP A 429 -29.94 4.98 12.21
N ARG A 430 -29.35 6.16 12.36
CA ARG A 430 -29.11 7.15 11.31
C ARG A 430 -27.72 7.75 11.44
N GLY A 431 -27.19 8.29 10.35
CA GLY A 431 -25.88 8.95 10.38
C GLY A 431 -25.91 10.27 11.16
N THR A 432 -25.02 10.43 12.13
CA THR A 432 -24.96 11.58 13.04
C THR A 432 -23.57 12.25 13.04
N PRO A 433 -23.47 13.56 13.32
CA PRO A 433 -22.17 14.19 13.62
C PRO A 433 -21.53 13.59 14.87
N TRP A 434 -20.21 13.71 15.00
CA TRP A 434 -19.55 13.35 16.25
C TRP A 434 -20.11 14.17 17.43
N PRO A 435 -20.37 13.56 18.62
CA PRO A 435 -20.97 14.30 19.73
C PRO A 435 -20.14 15.52 20.15
N ALA A 436 -20.78 16.68 20.30
CA ALA A 436 -20.11 17.93 20.69
C ALA A 436 -19.47 17.86 22.08
N ALA A 437 -20.02 17.03 22.99
CA ALA A 437 -19.43 16.74 24.30
C ALA A 437 -18.11 15.96 24.22
N LEU A 438 -17.76 15.46 23.03
CA LEU A 438 -16.52 14.75 22.72
C LEU A 438 -15.81 15.48 21.57
N PRO A 439 -15.24 16.68 21.83
CA PRO A 439 -14.60 17.48 20.78
C PRO A 439 -13.38 16.76 20.19
N HIS A 440 -12.76 15.87 20.96
CA HIS A 440 -11.72 14.96 20.51
C HIS A 440 -12.37 13.68 19.99
N ARG A 441 -12.31 13.49 18.67
CA ARG A 441 -12.89 12.31 18.03
C ARG A 441 -11.98 11.12 18.29
N ILE A 442 -12.33 10.32 19.28
CA ILE A 442 -11.60 9.10 19.65
C ILE A 442 -12.54 7.89 19.56
N ALA A 443 -12.06 6.82 18.94
CA ALA A 443 -12.80 5.59 18.74
C ALA A 443 -11.94 4.35 19.02
N GLY A 444 -12.59 3.28 19.46
CA GLY A 444 -11.99 1.95 19.59
C GLY A 444 -12.39 1.02 18.45
N VAL A 445 -11.58 0.01 18.16
CA VAL A 445 -11.94 -1.14 17.30
C VAL A 445 -11.55 -2.45 17.98
N SER A 446 -12.45 -3.42 17.96
CA SER A 446 -12.25 -4.75 18.53
C SER A 446 -12.25 -5.84 17.45
N ALA A 447 -11.38 -6.83 17.61
CA ALA A 447 -11.41 -8.07 16.83
C ALA A 447 -11.04 -9.27 17.72
N PHE A 448 -11.90 -10.29 17.73
CA PHE A 448 -11.76 -11.46 18.58
C PHE A 448 -11.65 -12.71 17.71
N GLY A 449 -10.52 -13.41 17.80
CA GLY A 449 -10.22 -14.60 17.04
C GLY A 449 -10.92 -15.83 17.62
N LEU A 450 -11.39 -16.72 16.75
CA LEU A 450 -12.05 -17.97 17.14
C LEU A 450 -11.15 -18.88 18.00
N SER A 451 -9.82 -18.75 17.88
CA SER A 451 -8.83 -19.44 18.71
C SER A 451 -8.64 -18.81 20.10
N GLY A 452 -9.39 -17.75 20.42
CA GLY A 452 -9.35 -17.04 21.68
C GLY A 452 -8.30 -15.93 21.76
N THR A 453 -7.67 -15.50 20.66
CA THR A 453 -6.81 -14.30 20.68
C THR A 453 -7.66 -13.05 20.50
N ASN A 454 -7.55 -12.08 21.40
CA ASN A 454 -8.29 -10.82 21.30
C ASN A 454 -7.36 -9.67 20.97
N ALA A 455 -7.83 -8.72 20.17
CA ALA A 455 -7.12 -7.48 19.88
C ALA A 455 -8.07 -6.27 20.00
N HIS A 456 -7.52 -5.15 20.50
CA HIS A 456 -8.21 -3.87 20.52
C HIS A 456 -7.25 -2.74 20.13
N ALA A 457 -7.74 -1.74 19.40
CA ALA A 457 -6.96 -0.54 19.06
C ALA A 457 -7.79 0.73 19.28
N VAL A 458 -7.11 1.80 19.68
CA VAL A 458 -7.69 3.12 19.95
C VAL A 458 -7.13 4.13 18.97
N LEU A 459 -8.00 4.78 18.22
CA LEU A 459 -7.67 5.75 17.18
C LEU A 459 -8.26 7.12 17.53
N GLU A 460 -7.57 8.16 17.09
CA GLU A 460 -7.94 9.55 17.26
C GLU A 460 -7.90 10.28 15.90
N ALA A 461 -8.84 11.20 15.66
CA ALA A 461 -8.77 12.10 14.52
C ALA A 461 -7.58 13.06 14.66
N PHE A 462 -6.80 13.22 13.59
CA PHE A 462 -5.70 14.16 13.62
C PHE A 462 -6.20 15.61 13.70
N ASP A 463 -5.70 16.35 14.69
CA ASP A 463 -5.92 17.77 14.87
C ASP A 463 -4.57 18.48 15.12
N PRO A 464 -4.15 19.40 14.23
CA PRO A 464 -2.92 20.17 14.40
C PRO A 464 -2.82 20.89 15.76
N GLN A 465 -3.96 21.31 16.35
CA GLN A 465 -3.97 22.01 17.64
C GLN A 465 -3.62 21.08 18.81
N ARG A 466 -3.79 19.76 18.64
CA ARG A 466 -3.46 18.75 19.66
C ARG A 466 -2.06 18.19 19.54
N VAL A 467 -1.28 18.58 18.53
CA VAL A 467 0.09 18.09 18.34
C VAL A 467 0.95 18.32 19.58
N ALA A 468 0.84 19.47 20.24
CA ALA A 468 1.59 19.76 21.47
C ALA A 468 1.20 18.83 22.65
N ALA A 469 -0.05 18.38 22.72
CA ALA A 469 -0.48 17.41 23.72
C ALA A 469 -0.01 15.98 23.40
N LEU A 470 0.06 15.63 22.11
CA LEU A 470 0.51 14.32 21.64
C LEU A 470 2.05 14.18 21.58
N LEU A 471 2.76 15.30 21.43
CA LEU A 471 4.21 15.40 21.32
C LEU A 471 4.75 16.57 22.18
N PRO A 472 4.71 16.45 23.53
CA PRO A 472 5.00 17.54 24.46
C PRO A 472 6.45 18.07 24.42
N HIS A 473 7.38 17.33 23.79
CA HIS A 473 8.79 17.71 23.66
C HIS A 473 9.11 18.48 22.37
N ARG A 474 8.10 18.86 21.55
CA ARG A 474 8.31 19.64 20.33
C ARG A 474 7.58 20.98 20.35
N ALA A 475 8.24 21.99 19.79
CA ALA A 475 7.60 23.23 19.39
C ALA A 475 6.58 22.95 18.27
N ALA A 476 5.44 23.64 18.31
CA ALA A 476 4.44 23.58 17.24
C ALA A 476 5.09 23.94 15.89
N PRO A 477 4.67 23.30 14.79
CA PRO A 477 5.16 23.68 13.47
C PRO A 477 4.88 25.17 13.23
N ALA A 478 5.93 25.95 12.94
CA ALA A 478 5.79 27.35 12.63
C ALA A 478 4.97 27.51 11.34
N ALA A 479 4.01 28.44 11.34
CA ALA A 479 3.31 28.80 10.12
C ALA A 479 4.32 29.37 9.11
N PRO A 480 4.27 28.97 7.82
CA PRO A 480 5.16 29.55 6.82
C PRO A 480 4.89 31.06 6.71
N ALA A 481 5.91 31.87 7.02
CA ALA A 481 5.80 33.32 7.13
C ALA A 481 6.01 34.08 5.81
N ASN A 482 6.25 33.39 4.69
CA ASN A 482 6.54 34.04 3.41
C ASN A 482 5.40 33.81 2.40
N ALA A 483 5.01 34.90 1.71
CA ALA A 483 4.16 34.82 0.54
C ALA A 483 4.84 33.97 -0.54
N ALA A 484 4.15 32.96 -1.06
CA ALA A 484 4.68 32.10 -2.11
C ALA A 484 4.97 32.92 -3.37
N VAL A 485 6.17 32.75 -3.93
CA VAL A 485 6.51 33.28 -5.25
C VAL A 485 5.63 32.57 -6.31
N PRO A 486 4.92 33.31 -7.19
CA PRO A 486 4.14 32.71 -8.26
C PRO A 486 5.03 31.86 -9.17
N ALA A 487 4.68 30.60 -9.37
CA ALA A 487 5.34 29.71 -10.32
C ALA A 487 4.35 28.63 -10.79
N PRO A 488 4.42 28.19 -12.06
CA PRO A 488 3.52 27.18 -12.60
C PRO A 488 3.67 25.86 -11.86
N HIS A 489 2.65 25.03 -11.87
CA HIS A 489 2.67 23.69 -11.31
C HIS A 489 3.15 22.70 -12.38
N LEU A 490 4.01 21.76 -12.00
CA LEU A 490 4.50 20.68 -12.86
C LEU A 490 3.87 19.37 -12.42
N VAL A 491 3.13 18.72 -13.31
CA VAL A 491 2.54 17.40 -13.07
C VAL A 491 3.27 16.37 -13.92
N THR A 492 3.78 15.33 -13.27
CA THR A 492 4.43 14.19 -13.90
C THR A 492 3.53 12.96 -13.80
N VAL A 493 3.46 12.19 -14.88
CA VAL A 493 2.74 10.92 -14.98
C VAL A 493 3.66 9.92 -15.63
N SER A 494 3.76 8.73 -15.07
CA SER A 494 4.47 7.62 -15.70
C SER A 494 3.83 6.28 -15.41
N ALA A 495 3.96 5.34 -16.33
CA ALA A 495 3.53 3.96 -16.14
C ALA A 495 4.40 2.98 -16.94
N LYS A 496 4.25 1.68 -16.67
CA LYS A 496 4.89 0.61 -17.45
C LYS A 496 4.21 0.34 -18.79
N ASP A 497 3.04 0.94 -19.03
CA ASP A 497 2.26 0.78 -20.25
C ASP A 497 1.68 2.14 -20.72
N PRO A 498 1.66 2.45 -22.03
CA PRO A 498 1.12 3.71 -22.54
C PRO A 498 -0.38 3.92 -22.24
N SER A 499 -1.19 2.87 -22.23
CA SER A 499 -2.62 2.96 -21.90
C SER A 499 -2.82 3.33 -20.43
N ALA A 500 -1.98 2.81 -19.53
CA ALA A 500 -1.98 3.17 -18.12
C ALA A 500 -1.61 4.66 -17.91
N VAL A 501 -0.63 5.20 -18.65
CA VAL A 501 -0.33 6.65 -18.64
C VAL A 501 -1.56 7.45 -19.06
N ARG A 502 -2.25 7.03 -20.12
CA ARG A 502 -3.44 7.74 -20.61
C ARG A 502 -4.58 7.71 -19.59
N GLN A 503 -4.87 6.56 -18.99
CA GLN A 503 -5.91 6.42 -17.96
C GLN A 503 -5.60 7.27 -16.73
N LEU A 504 -4.36 7.25 -16.26
CA LEU A 504 -3.92 8.04 -15.12
C LEU A 504 -4.00 9.54 -15.43
N ALA A 505 -3.56 9.97 -16.62
CA ALA A 505 -3.66 11.36 -17.06
C ALA A 505 -5.11 11.86 -17.13
N LEU A 506 -6.05 11.05 -17.63
CA LEU A 506 -7.48 11.39 -17.67
C LEU A 506 -8.09 11.50 -16.27
N THR A 507 -7.76 10.56 -15.38
CA THR A 507 -8.26 10.55 -14.00
C THR A 507 -7.71 11.74 -13.21
N LEU A 508 -6.41 12.03 -13.37
CA LEU A 508 -5.77 13.21 -12.80
C LEU A 508 -6.35 14.51 -13.36
N ALA A 509 -6.62 14.59 -14.67
CA ALA A 509 -7.23 15.77 -15.27
C ALA A 509 -8.59 16.09 -14.62
N SER A 510 -9.40 15.07 -14.36
CA SER A 510 -10.69 15.24 -13.65
C SER A 510 -10.48 15.67 -12.20
N ARG A 511 -9.50 15.08 -11.49
CA ARG A 511 -9.23 15.41 -10.09
C ARG A 511 -8.67 16.82 -9.90
N LEU A 512 -7.76 17.26 -10.76
CA LEU A 512 -7.04 18.53 -10.62
C LEU A 512 -7.86 19.73 -11.11
N ALA A 513 -8.83 19.54 -12.00
CA ALA A 513 -9.57 20.62 -12.66
C ALA A 513 -10.22 21.64 -11.69
N GLY A 514 -10.68 21.18 -10.53
CA GLY A 514 -11.38 21.99 -9.53
C GLY A 514 -10.56 22.42 -8.31
N LEU A 515 -9.26 22.08 -8.25
CA LEU A 515 -8.43 22.38 -7.08
C LEU A 515 -8.02 23.86 -7.02
N GLY A 516 -7.98 24.42 -5.80
CA GLY A 516 -7.40 25.73 -5.55
C GLY A 516 -5.86 25.71 -5.63
N ALA A 517 -5.23 26.89 -5.70
CA ALA A 517 -3.78 27.01 -5.92
C ALA A 517 -2.92 26.27 -4.85
N ALA A 518 -3.30 26.34 -3.57
CA ALA A 518 -2.55 25.67 -2.49
C ALA A 518 -2.67 24.13 -2.56
N GLU A 519 -3.87 23.63 -2.84
CA GLU A 519 -4.14 22.20 -3.03
C GLU A 519 -3.41 21.67 -4.26
N LEU A 520 -3.41 22.46 -5.34
CA LEU A 520 -2.74 22.12 -6.58
C LEU A 520 -1.22 22.08 -6.42
N SER A 521 -0.65 22.97 -5.62
CA SER A 521 0.77 22.96 -5.26
C SER A 521 1.15 21.66 -4.54
N SER A 522 0.38 21.28 -3.53
CA SER A 522 0.57 20.04 -2.78
C SER A 522 0.37 18.79 -3.65
N ALA A 523 -0.63 18.79 -4.53
CA ALA A 523 -0.86 17.70 -5.49
C ALA A 523 0.30 17.56 -6.49
N SER A 524 0.77 18.67 -7.07
CA SER A 524 1.93 18.70 -7.97
C SER A 524 3.21 18.25 -7.27
N HIS A 525 3.43 18.64 -6.01
CA HIS A 525 4.54 18.14 -5.21
C HIS A 525 4.44 16.62 -5.03
N THR A 526 3.28 16.12 -4.58
CA THR A 526 3.04 14.69 -4.35
C THR A 526 3.26 13.84 -5.61
N LEU A 527 2.78 14.29 -6.77
CA LEU A 527 2.91 13.53 -8.03
C LEU A 527 4.36 13.45 -8.53
N ARG A 528 5.20 14.42 -8.15
CA ARG A 528 6.61 14.45 -8.54
C ARG A 528 7.52 13.66 -7.60
N THR A 529 7.19 13.57 -6.31
CA THR A 529 8.07 12.99 -5.28
C THR A 529 7.55 11.68 -4.70
N GLY A 530 6.23 11.48 -4.74
CA GLY A 530 5.54 10.33 -4.15
C GLY A 530 5.14 9.26 -5.16
N ARG A 531 5.68 9.28 -6.38
CA ARG A 531 5.40 8.30 -7.45
C ARG A 531 6.71 7.76 -8.01
N ALA A 532 6.73 6.46 -8.31
CA ALA A 532 7.85 5.85 -9.01
C ALA A 532 7.86 6.32 -10.47
N ALA A 533 9.05 6.60 -11.01
CA ALA A 533 9.22 6.92 -12.42
C ALA A 533 9.29 5.62 -13.24
N PHE A 534 8.42 5.50 -14.24
CA PHE A 534 8.36 4.37 -15.16
C PHE A 534 8.73 4.79 -16.60
N PRO A 535 8.96 3.84 -17.52
CA PRO A 535 9.47 4.16 -18.87
C PRO A 535 8.53 5.02 -19.72
N TYR A 536 7.22 4.80 -19.69
CA TYR A 536 6.29 5.65 -20.44
C TYR A 536 5.92 6.86 -19.61
N ARG A 537 6.17 8.06 -20.15
CA ARG A 537 6.13 9.31 -19.39
C ARG A 537 5.32 10.38 -20.09
N LEU A 538 4.74 11.25 -19.28
CA LEU A 538 4.03 12.46 -19.68
C LEU A 538 4.25 13.50 -18.59
N ALA A 539 4.54 14.74 -18.99
CA ALA A 539 4.67 15.84 -18.04
C ALA A 539 4.07 17.12 -18.60
N VAL A 540 3.38 17.87 -17.75
CA VAL A 540 2.69 19.12 -18.15
C VAL A 540 2.88 20.22 -17.13
N LEU A 541 2.93 21.45 -17.62
CA LEU A 541 2.93 22.66 -16.80
C LEU A 541 1.60 23.40 -16.90
N GLY A 542 1.24 24.12 -15.85
CA GLY A 542 0.08 25.02 -15.88
C GLY A 542 -0.06 25.82 -14.60
N ASP A 543 -0.71 26.97 -14.69
CA ASP A 543 -0.91 27.89 -13.58
C ASP A 543 -2.23 27.59 -12.82
N THR A 544 -3.15 26.86 -13.46
CA THR A 544 -4.46 26.49 -12.88
C THR A 544 -4.80 25.02 -13.07
N GLY A 545 -5.69 24.50 -12.23
CA GLY A 545 -6.20 23.14 -12.34
C GLY A 545 -6.85 22.85 -13.70
N ALA A 546 -7.65 23.79 -14.21
CA ALA A 546 -8.29 23.66 -15.52
C ALA A 546 -7.29 23.62 -16.69
N GLU A 547 -6.21 24.42 -16.60
CA GLU A 547 -5.15 24.43 -17.60
C GLU A 547 -4.38 23.10 -17.60
N LEU A 548 -3.96 22.62 -16.42
CA LEU A 548 -3.31 21.31 -16.28
C LEU A 548 -4.20 20.18 -16.77
N ALA A 549 -5.49 20.20 -16.46
CA ALA A 549 -6.43 19.19 -16.93
C ALA A 549 -6.52 19.15 -18.46
N ARG A 550 -6.52 20.32 -19.12
CA ARG A 550 -6.48 20.41 -20.59
C ARG A 550 -5.15 19.88 -21.14
N HIS A 551 -4.02 20.24 -20.54
CA HIS A 551 -2.71 19.76 -20.97
C HIS A 551 -2.55 18.25 -20.76
N LEU A 552 -2.97 17.68 -19.63
CA LEU A 552 -2.94 16.24 -19.37
C LEU A 552 -3.71 15.43 -20.41
N ARG A 553 -4.87 15.94 -20.85
CA ARG A 553 -5.68 15.28 -21.88
C ARG A 553 -5.02 15.29 -23.25
N ALA A 554 -4.29 16.34 -23.59
CA ALA A 554 -3.73 16.57 -24.92
C ALA A 554 -2.27 16.12 -25.07
N ALA A 555 -1.52 16.01 -23.97
CA ALA A 555 -0.09 15.77 -24.03
C ALA A 555 0.27 14.40 -24.65
N PRO A 556 1.34 14.35 -25.45
CA PRO A 556 1.87 13.10 -25.98
C PRO A 556 2.50 12.26 -24.85
N ILE A 557 2.58 10.96 -25.09
CA ILE A 557 3.28 10.02 -24.20
C ILE A 557 4.63 9.74 -24.85
N THR A 558 5.71 9.86 -24.10
CA THR A 558 7.05 9.51 -24.55
C THR A 558 7.45 8.14 -24.03
N ASP A 559 8.19 7.37 -24.83
CA ASP A 559 8.90 6.18 -24.37
C ASP A 559 10.31 6.61 -23.94
N ALA A 560 10.56 6.51 -22.64
CA ALA A 560 11.81 6.92 -22.01
C ALA A 560 12.67 5.71 -21.61
N SER A 561 12.53 4.58 -22.32
CA SER A 561 13.35 3.37 -22.12
C SER A 561 14.76 3.48 -22.70
N ALA A 562 15.04 4.51 -23.50
CA ALA A 562 16.37 4.74 -24.06
C ALA A 562 17.39 5.17 -23.00
N ALA A 563 18.67 4.96 -23.28
CA ALA A 563 19.75 5.39 -22.40
C ALA A 563 19.65 6.89 -22.12
N PHE A 564 19.73 7.27 -20.83
CA PHE A 564 19.58 8.66 -20.43
C PHE A 564 20.71 9.53 -21.02
N PRO A 565 20.39 10.59 -21.77
CA PRO A 565 21.41 11.35 -22.51
C PRO A 565 22.28 12.20 -21.58
N GLN A 566 23.50 12.50 -22.02
CA GLN A 566 24.38 13.44 -21.31
C GLN A 566 23.83 14.87 -21.43
N VAL A 567 23.54 15.49 -20.29
CA VAL A 567 23.04 16.86 -20.22
C VAL A 567 24.20 17.86 -20.19
N ARG A 568 24.12 18.89 -21.04
CA ARG A 568 25.08 20.02 -21.06
C ARG A 568 24.39 21.32 -20.65
N LEU A 569 25.01 22.07 -19.74
CA LEU A 569 24.61 23.43 -19.39
C LEU A 569 25.46 24.42 -20.18
N HIS A 570 24.80 25.21 -21.02
CA HIS A 570 25.42 26.31 -21.76
C HIS A 570 24.91 27.66 -21.26
N TRP A 571 25.79 28.65 -21.15
CA TRP A 571 25.44 30.00 -20.72
C TRP A 571 26.18 31.05 -21.54
N GLY A 572 25.51 32.19 -21.76
CA GLY A 572 26.13 33.40 -22.26
C GLY A 572 26.86 34.18 -21.15
N PRO A 573 27.48 35.33 -21.45
CA PRO A 573 28.19 36.14 -20.45
C PRO A 573 27.32 36.47 -19.21
N ASP A 574 27.95 36.52 -18.03
CA ASP A 574 27.26 36.89 -16.79
C ASP A 574 26.70 38.32 -16.87
N ALA A 575 25.50 38.53 -16.33
CA ALA A 575 24.80 39.81 -16.30
C ALA A 575 24.07 39.98 -14.95
N PRO A 576 23.74 41.21 -14.50
CA PRO A 576 22.99 41.41 -13.26
C PRO A 576 21.69 40.57 -13.17
N GLY A 577 21.05 40.30 -14.32
CA GLY A 577 19.85 39.47 -14.42
C GLY A 577 20.06 37.98 -14.09
N THR A 578 21.24 37.39 -14.32
CA THR A 578 21.48 35.97 -13.98
C THR A 578 21.48 35.75 -12.47
N SER A 579 22.16 36.60 -11.71
CA SER A 579 22.19 36.51 -10.24
C SER A 579 20.79 36.69 -9.62
N ALA A 580 20.01 37.65 -10.16
CA ALA A 580 18.62 37.86 -9.75
C ALA A 580 17.72 36.64 -10.07
N ALA A 581 17.96 35.95 -11.18
CA ALA A 581 17.23 34.74 -11.54
C ALA A 581 17.54 33.57 -10.59
N ALA A 582 18.80 33.37 -10.21
CA ALA A 582 19.19 32.39 -9.20
C ALA A 582 18.54 32.69 -7.83
N ASP A 583 18.48 33.97 -7.44
CA ASP A 583 17.77 34.40 -6.23
C ASP A 583 16.25 34.15 -6.33
N ARG A 584 15.66 34.38 -7.51
CA ARG A 584 14.24 34.09 -7.76
C ARG A 584 13.94 32.60 -7.66
N LEU A 585 14.81 31.75 -8.19
CA LEU A 585 14.72 30.29 -8.06
C LEU A 585 14.83 29.86 -6.59
N ALA A 586 15.78 30.39 -5.83
CA ALA A 586 15.91 30.12 -4.40
C ALA A 586 14.69 30.61 -3.59
N ALA A 587 14.08 31.72 -3.98
CA ALA A 587 12.86 32.22 -3.35
C ALA A 587 11.63 31.35 -3.67
N ALA A 588 11.51 30.85 -4.90
CA ALA A 588 10.44 29.95 -5.31
C ALA A 588 10.61 28.53 -4.74
N PHE A 589 11.85 28.06 -4.65
CA PHE A 589 12.25 26.72 -4.21
C PHE A 589 13.37 26.83 -3.16
N PRO A 590 13.03 27.04 -1.88
CA PRO A 590 14.00 27.31 -0.83
C PRO A 590 15.10 26.25 -0.66
N LEU A 591 14.79 24.98 -0.94
CA LEU A 591 15.76 23.89 -0.85
C LEU A 591 16.83 23.96 -1.95
N LEU A 592 16.56 24.57 -3.10
CA LEU A 592 17.58 24.83 -4.13
C LEU A 592 18.58 25.91 -3.71
N GLY A 593 18.15 26.85 -2.85
CA GLY A 593 19.02 27.89 -2.30
C GLY A 593 19.77 27.46 -1.03
N ALA A 594 19.51 26.27 -0.49
CA ALA A 594 20.10 25.81 0.75
C ALA A 594 21.61 25.53 0.55
N GLY A 595 22.45 26.27 1.28
CA GLY A 595 23.91 26.19 1.13
C GLY A 595 24.48 26.98 -0.05
N ASP A 596 23.66 27.79 -0.73
CA ASP A 596 24.11 28.65 -1.82
C ASP A 596 25.01 29.79 -1.31
N GLN A 597 26.19 29.92 -1.91
CA GLN A 597 27.12 31.03 -1.65
C GLN A 597 26.84 32.14 -2.66
N ARG A 598 26.15 33.19 -2.21
CA ARG A 598 25.76 34.36 -3.05
C ARG A 598 26.94 35.07 -3.74
N THR A 599 28.17 34.79 -3.34
CA THR A 599 29.40 35.34 -3.90
C THR A 599 29.91 34.59 -5.13
N ASP A 600 29.38 33.40 -5.42
CA ASP A 600 29.86 32.57 -6.53
C ASP A 600 29.34 33.06 -7.89
N PRO A 601 30.10 32.82 -8.98
CA PRO A 601 29.62 33.05 -10.34
C PRO A 601 28.30 32.32 -10.59
N THR A 602 27.39 32.94 -11.35
CA THR A 602 26.05 32.39 -11.54
C THR A 602 26.02 31.01 -12.20
N PRO A 603 26.91 30.69 -13.18
CA PRO A 603 26.97 29.35 -13.77
C PRO A 603 27.22 28.25 -12.73
N ASP A 604 28.06 28.54 -11.74
CA ASP A 604 28.38 27.60 -10.65
C ASP A 604 27.17 27.42 -9.72
N ARG A 605 26.43 28.50 -9.44
CA ARG A 605 25.17 28.44 -8.68
C ARG A 605 24.13 27.56 -9.40
N LEU A 606 23.94 27.76 -10.70
CA LEU A 606 23.01 26.96 -11.52
C LEU A 606 23.43 25.49 -11.60
N ALA A 607 24.72 25.21 -11.82
CA ALA A 607 25.25 23.85 -11.86
C ALA A 607 25.02 23.13 -10.52
N ARG A 608 25.20 23.82 -9.37
CA ARG A 608 24.89 23.26 -8.05
C ARG A 608 23.41 23.00 -7.86
N MET A 609 22.54 23.92 -8.26
CA MET A 609 21.08 23.71 -8.20
C MET A 609 20.65 22.48 -9.01
N LEU A 610 21.19 22.31 -10.21
CA LEU A 610 20.94 21.12 -11.04
C LEU A 610 21.49 19.84 -10.40
N THR A 611 22.66 19.92 -9.75
CA THR A 611 23.22 18.80 -8.97
C THR A 611 22.31 18.41 -7.80
N LEU A 612 21.72 19.39 -7.08
CA LEU A 612 20.73 19.12 -6.03
C LEU A 612 19.48 18.42 -6.58
N LEU A 613 19.10 18.75 -7.82
CA LEU A 613 18.04 18.07 -8.57
C LEU A 613 18.48 16.72 -9.13
N GLY A 614 19.68 16.22 -8.82
CA GLY A 614 20.20 14.96 -9.34
C GLY A 614 20.53 14.97 -10.84
N VAL A 615 20.58 16.16 -11.45
CA VAL A 615 20.90 16.34 -12.87
C VAL A 615 22.40 16.61 -13.00
N ALA A 616 23.15 15.57 -13.37
CA ALA A 616 24.56 15.72 -13.69
C ALA A 616 24.71 16.49 -15.00
N VAL A 617 25.40 17.64 -14.97
CA VAL A 617 25.62 18.49 -16.15
C VAL A 617 27.11 18.68 -16.43
N ARG A 618 27.45 18.69 -17.72
CA ARG A 618 28.72 19.27 -18.19
C ARG A 618 28.52 20.73 -18.52
N THR A 619 29.38 21.59 -17.99
CA THR A 619 29.26 23.05 -18.11
C THR A 619 30.16 23.56 -19.23
N GLY A 620 29.65 24.43 -20.12
CA GLY A 620 30.48 25.16 -21.08
C GLY A 620 29.91 26.53 -21.47
N ALA A 621 30.73 27.58 -21.40
CA ALA A 621 30.37 28.89 -21.91
C ALA A 621 30.09 28.84 -23.41
N ASP A 622 29.04 29.51 -23.86
CA ASP A 622 28.65 29.61 -25.26
C ASP A 622 28.64 31.09 -25.68
N PRO A 623 29.69 31.55 -26.39
CA PRO A 623 29.80 32.94 -26.84
C PRO A 623 28.67 33.39 -27.77
N GLY A 624 27.92 32.44 -28.35
CA GLY A 624 26.75 32.72 -29.19
C GLY A 624 25.48 33.02 -28.40
N LEU A 625 25.46 32.79 -27.08
CA LEU A 625 24.32 33.10 -26.23
C LEU A 625 24.37 34.55 -25.73
N PRO A 626 23.22 35.27 -25.70
CA PRO A 626 23.15 36.60 -25.09
C PRO A 626 23.52 36.57 -23.61
N ALA A 627 24.00 37.71 -23.10
CA ALA A 627 24.25 37.86 -21.67
C ALA A 627 22.96 37.64 -20.87
N GLY A 628 23.02 36.92 -19.76
CA GLY A 628 21.82 36.61 -18.97
C GLY A 628 21.10 35.30 -19.35
N VAL A 629 21.48 34.65 -20.45
CA VAL A 629 20.78 33.48 -21.01
C VAL A 629 21.52 32.18 -20.68
N ALA A 630 20.77 31.15 -20.30
CA ALA A 630 21.29 29.80 -20.07
C ALA A 630 20.32 28.76 -20.65
N ARG A 631 20.85 27.62 -21.09
CA ARG A 631 20.08 26.50 -21.64
C ARG A 631 20.68 25.16 -21.27
N LEU A 632 19.83 24.15 -21.15
CA LEU A 632 20.22 22.75 -21.09
C LEU A 632 20.13 22.13 -22.48
N CYS A 633 21.11 21.31 -22.85
CA CYS A 633 21.12 20.63 -24.14
C CYS A 633 21.38 19.13 -23.97
N TRP A 634 20.60 18.32 -24.67
CA TRP A 634 20.76 16.88 -24.85
C TRP A 634 20.11 16.46 -26.17
N ASP A 635 20.57 15.39 -26.83
CA ASP A 635 20.02 14.87 -28.10
C ASP A 635 19.76 15.94 -29.18
N ASP A 636 20.70 16.89 -29.31
CA ASP A 636 20.62 18.04 -30.21
C ASP A 636 19.42 18.99 -29.99
N GLN A 637 18.67 18.79 -28.90
CA GLN A 637 17.64 19.70 -28.41
C GLN A 637 18.22 20.72 -27.43
N ALA A 638 17.66 21.93 -27.43
CA ALA A 638 18.03 23.02 -26.54
C ALA A 638 16.80 23.48 -25.75
N HIS A 639 16.92 23.46 -24.43
CA HIS A 639 15.86 23.80 -23.48
C HIS A 639 16.27 25.04 -22.68
N PRO A 640 15.61 26.19 -22.86
CA PRO A 640 15.93 27.40 -22.12
C PRO A 640 15.80 27.19 -20.60
N LEU A 641 16.82 27.61 -19.87
CA LEU A 641 16.86 27.61 -18.41
C LEU A 641 16.71 29.02 -17.86
N LEU A 642 17.31 30.01 -18.54
CA LEU A 642 17.20 31.45 -18.28
C LEU A 642 17.12 32.19 -19.63
N ASP A 643 16.30 33.24 -19.72
CA ASP A 643 16.15 34.08 -20.92
C ASP A 643 16.54 35.56 -20.68
N GLY A 644 17.08 35.87 -19.50
CA GLY A 644 17.41 37.23 -19.08
C GLY A 644 16.35 37.92 -18.22
N ASP A 645 15.12 37.38 -18.14
CA ASP A 645 14.09 37.84 -17.20
C ASP A 645 14.08 36.93 -15.93
N PRO A 646 14.49 37.46 -14.76
CA PRO A 646 14.49 36.71 -13.51
C PRO A 646 13.12 36.12 -13.15
N GLU A 647 12.02 36.78 -13.52
CA GLU A 647 10.67 36.35 -13.18
C GLU A 647 10.24 35.08 -13.94
N GLN A 648 10.81 34.82 -15.12
CA GLN A 648 10.54 33.62 -15.90
C GLN A 648 11.35 32.40 -15.44
N ALA A 649 12.42 32.60 -14.67
CA ALA A 649 13.34 31.53 -14.30
C ALA A 649 12.68 30.30 -13.66
N PRO A 650 11.71 30.41 -12.71
CA PRO A 650 11.00 29.24 -12.18
C PRO A 650 10.23 28.45 -13.24
N ARG A 651 9.59 29.14 -14.20
CA ARG A 651 8.85 28.50 -15.30
C ARG A 651 9.77 27.79 -16.26
N LEU A 652 10.88 28.44 -16.65
CA LEU A 652 11.88 27.86 -17.55
C LEU A 652 12.56 26.63 -16.94
N LEU A 653 12.94 26.69 -15.65
CA LEU A 653 13.46 25.54 -14.93
C LEU A 653 12.48 24.37 -14.94
N LEU A 654 11.21 24.60 -14.57
CA LEU A 654 10.22 23.53 -14.54
C LEU A 654 9.94 22.97 -15.95
N ALA A 655 9.96 23.80 -16.99
CA ALA A 655 9.82 23.35 -18.38
C ALA A 655 11.00 22.48 -18.83
N ALA A 656 12.22 22.88 -18.50
CA ALA A 656 13.42 22.09 -18.79
C ALA A 656 13.40 20.74 -18.04
N LEU A 657 13.01 20.72 -16.76
CA LEU A 657 12.86 19.49 -15.99
C LEU A 657 11.72 18.59 -16.49
N SER A 658 10.63 19.17 -17.00
CA SER A 658 9.54 18.44 -17.65
C SER A 658 10.01 17.73 -18.92
N ALA A 659 10.83 18.40 -19.73
CA ALA A 659 11.43 17.79 -20.92
C ALA A 659 12.45 16.72 -20.54
N LEU A 660 13.27 16.97 -19.52
CA LEU A 660 14.26 16.02 -19.03
C LEU A 660 13.61 14.74 -18.49
N PHE A 661 12.52 14.88 -17.72
CA PHE A 661 11.75 13.73 -17.24
C PHE A 661 11.21 12.89 -18.39
N GLN A 662 10.64 13.52 -19.41
CA GLN A 662 10.12 12.82 -20.60
C GLN A 662 11.20 12.14 -21.44
N ALA A 663 12.45 12.63 -21.37
CA ALA A 663 13.62 12.02 -22.01
C ALA A 663 14.28 10.91 -21.17
N GLY A 664 13.71 10.53 -20.02
CA GLY A 664 14.20 9.42 -19.19
C GLY A 664 14.92 9.84 -17.91
N GLY A 665 15.17 11.13 -17.71
CA GLY A 665 15.80 11.62 -16.48
C GLY A 665 14.89 11.46 -15.27
N ASP A 666 15.48 11.24 -14.09
CA ASP A 666 14.74 11.16 -12.83
C ASP A 666 15.18 12.31 -11.89
N PRO A 667 14.74 13.56 -12.15
CA PRO A 667 15.12 14.68 -11.29
C PRO A 667 14.64 14.45 -9.86
N ARG A 668 15.47 14.81 -8.89
CA ARG A 668 15.13 14.84 -7.46
C ARG A 668 14.19 16.00 -7.17
N PHE A 669 12.92 15.82 -7.48
CA PHE A 669 11.89 16.85 -7.35
C PHE A 669 11.62 17.32 -5.91
N ASP A 670 12.12 16.61 -4.89
CA ASP A 670 12.06 17.03 -3.49
C ASP A 670 12.66 18.42 -3.27
N ALA A 671 13.71 18.77 -4.03
CA ALA A 671 14.33 20.09 -3.95
C ALA A 671 13.44 21.24 -4.47
N LEU A 672 12.36 20.92 -5.20
CA LEU A 672 11.37 21.88 -5.72
C LEU A 672 10.16 22.05 -4.79
N ARG A 673 10.25 21.58 -3.55
CA ARG A 673 9.19 21.78 -2.55
C ARG A 673 9.03 23.27 -2.24
N ARG A 674 7.79 23.75 -2.32
CA ARG A 674 7.45 25.13 -1.94
C ARG A 674 7.07 25.19 -0.46
N PRO A 675 7.22 26.35 0.20
CA PRO A 675 6.72 26.54 1.55
C PRO A 675 5.22 26.22 1.65
N GLY A 676 4.87 25.28 2.54
CA GLY A 676 3.48 24.88 2.77
C GLY A 676 2.94 23.76 1.89
N ASP A 677 3.71 23.28 0.90
CA ASP A 677 3.37 22.06 0.16
C ASP A 677 3.30 20.87 1.12
N ARG A 678 2.30 20.00 0.93
CA ARG A 678 2.15 18.77 1.70
C ARG A 678 2.04 17.57 0.77
N ILE A 679 2.33 16.39 1.31
CA ILE A 679 1.98 15.14 0.64
C ILE A 679 0.49 14.87 0.83
N VAL A 680 -0.24 14.70 -0.28
CA VAL A 680 -1.70 14.52 -0.29
C VAL A 680 -2.06 13.07 -0.57
N ALA A 681 -2.98 12.51 0.23
CA ALA A 681 -3.39 11.11 0.08
C ALA A 681 -4.47 10.85 -0.98
N ASP A 682 -5.26 11.86 -1.33
CA ASP A 682 -6.43 11.72 -2.22
C ASP A 682 -6.08 12.02 -3.69
N LEU A 683 -5.06 11.34 -4.20
CA LEU A 683 -4.69 11.36 -5.60
C LEU A 683 -4.90 9.97 -6.23
N PRO A 684 -5.26 9.90 -7.52
CA PRO A 684 -5.30 8.65 -8.26
C PRO A 684 -4.02 7.83 -8.08
N VAL A 685 -4.22 6.52 -8.02
CA VAL A 685 -3.18 5.49 -7.90
C VAL A 685 -2.99 4.78 -9.23
N TYR A 686 -1.94 3.97 -9.33
CA TYR A 686 -1.60 3.21 -10.54
C TYR A 686 -2.78 2.36 -11.07
N PRO A 687 -3.17 2.50 -12.35
CA PRO A 687 -4.23 1.69 -12.93
C PRO A 687 -3.67 0.36 -13.45
N PHE A 688 -3.61 -0.64 -12.56
CA PHE A 688 -3.15 -1.99 -12.90
C PHE A 688 -3.92 -2.60 -14.08
N GLN A 689 -3.20 -3.33 -14.94
CA GLN A 689 -3.83 -4.20 -15.93
C GLN A 689 -4.68 -5.27 -15.23
N ARG A 690 -5.79 -5.66 -15.88
CA ARG A 690 -6.72 -6.68 -15.37
C ARG A 690 -6.63 -7.92 -16.24
N ARG A 691 -5.53 -8.66 -16.14
CA ARG A 691 -5.32 -9.93 -16.85
C ARG A 691 -5.72 -11.09 -15.95
N ARG A 692 -6.46 -12.05 -16.50
CA ARG A 692 -6.95 -13.21 -15.77
C ARG A 692 -5.82 -14.22 -15.58
N PHE A 693 -5.55 -14.58 -14.32
CA PHE A 693 -4.67 -15.68 -13.92
C PHE A 693 -5.44 -16.61 -12.99
N TRP A 694 -5.68 -17.84 -13.40
CA TRP A 694 -6.48 -18.77 -12.62
C TRP A 694 -6.22 -20.21 -13.05
N VAL A 695 -6.16 -21.12 -12.08
CA VAL A 695 -6.16 -22.55 -12.38
C VAL A 695 -7.60 -23.02 -12.48
N ASP A 696 -8.00 -23.47 -13.67
CA ASP A 696 -9.33 -24.02 -13.87
C ASP A 696 -9.50 -25.34 -13.10
N GLU A 697 -10.72 -25.62 -12.65
CA GLU A 697 -11.00 -26.89 -11.96
C GLU A 697 -10.80 -28.05 -12.95
N PRO A 698 -10.14 -29.16 -12.55
CA PRO A 698 -10.08 -30.33 -13.40
C PRO A 698 -11.52 -30.78 -13.67
N ASP A 699 -11.85 -30.93 -14.95
CA ASP A 699 -13.14 -31.48 -15.38
C ASP A 699 -13.34 -32.83 -14.67
N LEU A 700 -14.47 -33.03 -14.00
CA LEU A 700 -14.79 -34.30 -13.31
C LEU A 700 -15.00 -35.47 -14.30
N THR A 701 -14.81 -35.24 -15.59
CA THR A 701 -14.79 -36.23 -16.66
C THR A 701 -13.39 -36.80 -16.86
N PRO A 702 -13.20 -38.14 -16.79
CA PRO A 702 -11.90 -38.75 -16.98
C PRO A 702 -11.45 -38.55 -18.43
N THR A 703 -10.49 -37.67 -18.62
CA THR A 703 -9.93 -37.38 -19.94
C THR A 703 -8.55 -38.02 -20.04
N THR A 704 -8.41 -38.97 -20.96
CA THR A 704 -7.15 -39.63 -21.30
C THR A 704 -6.17 -38.62 -21.87
N VAL A 705 -5.06 -38.38 -21.16
CA VAL A 705 -3.97 -37.51 -21.63
C VAL A 705 -3.24 -38.21 -22.77
N ALA A 706 -3.36 -37.68 -23.98
CA ALA A 706 -2.55 -38.06 -25.13
C ALA A 706 -1.20 -37.33 -25.04
N ALA A 707 -0.10 -38.07 -25.10
CA ALA A 707 1.24 -37.52 -25.17
C ALA A 707 1.44 -36.76 -26.49
N GLY A 708 1.70 -35.46 -26.41
CA GLY A 708 2.13 -34.64 -27.54
C GLY A 708 3.58 -34.96 -27.94
N PRO A 709 3.95 -34.77 -29.22
CA PRO A 709 5.24 -35.20 -29.73
C PRO A 709 6.38 -34.30 -29.26
N SER A 710 7.38 -34.91 -28.63
CA SER A 710 8.72 -34.34 -28.42
C SER A 710 9.43 -34.24 -29.77
N GLY A 711 9.35 -33.06 -30.40
CA GLY A 711 10.14 -32.73 -31.58
C GLY A 711 11.56 -32.31 -31.20
N ALA A 712 12.46 -33.27 -31.01
CA ALA A 712 13.89 -32.99 -31.04
C ALA A 712 14.26 -32.51 -32.46
N VAL A 713 15.01 -31.41 -32.58
CA VAL A 713 15.52 -30.95 -33.87
C VAL A 713 16.54 -31.98 -34.35
N ALA A 714 16.12 -32.83 -35.28
CA ALA A 714 17.00 -33.77 -35.95
C ALA A 714 17.83 -33.01 -36.99
N GLY A 715 19.15 -33.04 -36.81
CA GLY A 715 20.20 -32.90 -37.84
C GLY A 715 19.98 -31.83 -38.90
N VAL A 716 20.43 -30.61 -38.64
CA VAL A 716 20.78 -29.65 -39.70
C VAL A 716 22.27 -29.84 -39.99
N ASP A 717 22.60 -30.49 -41.11
CA ASP A 717 23.96 -30.54 -41.66
C ASP A 717 24.35 -29.14 -42.16
N GLY A 718 24.75 -28.31 -41.20
CA GLY A 718 25.12 -26.90 -41.34
C GLY A 718 25.06 -26.27 -39.96
N GLY A 719 26.21 -25.92 -39.38
CA GLY A 719 26.27 -25.38 -38.02
C GLY A 719 25.33 -24.18 -37.85
N LEU A 720 24.53 -24.19 -36.78
CA LEU A 720 23.56 -23.13 -36.47
C LEU A 720 24.26 -21.76 -36.44
N SER A 721 23.65 -20.77 -37.06
CA SER A 721 24.08 -19.37 -36.97
C SER A 721 23.77 -18.80 -35.59
N HIS A 722 24.48 -17.73 -35.21
CA HIS A 722 24.27 -17.05 -33.92
C HIS A 722 22.84 -16.49 -33.80
N ASP A 723 22.27 -15.99 -34.90
CA ASP A 723 20.90 -15.48 -34.95
C ASP A 723 19.87 -16.62 -34.75
N GLU A 724 20.03 -17.77 -35.42
CA GLU A 724 19.12 -18.92 -35.25
C GLU A 724 19.13 -19.49 -33.82
N VAL A 725 20.31 -19.52 -33.18
CA VAL A 725 20.40 -19.92 -31.76
C VAL A 725 19.71 -18.88 -30.88
N THR A 726 19.96 -17.59 -31.11
CA THR A 726 19.34 -16.50 -30.32
C THR A 726 17.82 -16.53 -30.40
N ASP A 727 17.26 -16.72 -31.59
CA ASP A 727 15.80 -16.83 -31.81
C ASP A 727 15.21 -18.06 -31.10
N SER A 728 15.91 -19.20 -31.13
CA SER A 728 15.47 -20.41 -30.45
C SER A 728 15.56 -20.29 -28.92
N LEU A 729 16.57 -19.59 -28.39
CA LEU A 729 16.66 -19.26 -26.97
C LEU A 729 15.53 -18.31 -26.56
N MET A 730 15.22 -17.29 -27.37
CA MET A 730 14.06 -16.41 -27.13
C MET A 730 12.75 -17.20 -27.07
N ALA A 731 12.55 -18.16 -28.00
CA ALA A 731 11.36 -19.01 -28.01
C ALA A 731 11.26 -19.91 -26.76
N GLU A 732 12.36 -20.52 -26.34
CA GLU A 732 12.40 -21.32 -25.11
C GLU A 732 12.08 -20.48 -23.87
N LEU A 733 12.63 -19.27 -23.80
CA LEU A 733 12.38 -18.37 -22.68
C LEU A 733 10.90 -17.94 -22.60
N ARG A 734 10.29 -17.65 -23.76
CA ARG A 734 8.86 -17.35 -23.86
C ARG A 734 8.00 -18.52 -23.37
N GLU A 735 8.35 -19.74 -23.76
CA GLU A 735 7.64 -20.95 -23.34
C GLU A 735 7.76 -21.15 -21.83
N VAL A 736 8.95 -21.03 -21.25
CA VAL A 736 9.19 -21.21 -19.81
C VAL A 736 8.42 -20.21 -18.95
N LEU A 737 8.32 -18.95 -19.40
CA LEU A 737 7.64 -17.86 -18.67
C LEU A 737 6.13 -17.79 -18.91
N HIS A 738 5.58 -18.61 -19.83
CA HIS A 738 4.21 -18.50 -20.35
C HIS A 738 3.93 -17.10 -20.96
N ALA A 739 4.89 -16.53 -21.69
CA ALA A 739 4.80 -15.18 -22.26
C ALA A 739 3.97 -15.17 -23.56
N GLU A 740 2.81 -14.50 -23.53
CA GLU A 740 1.93 -14.32 -24.70
C GLU A 740 2.50 -13.29 -25.71
N GLU A 741 3.15 -12.24 -25.20
CA GLU A 741 3.73 -11.15 -26.00
C GLU A 741 5.22 -11.39 -26.30
N GLU A 742 5.78 -10.64 -27.26
CA GLU A 742 7.23 -10.61 -27.46
C GLU A 742 7.95 -10.02 -26.25
N LEU A 743 9.03 -10.67 -25.83
CA LEU A 743 9.89 -10.19 -24.74
C LEU A 743 10.74 -9.03 -25.26
N ASP A 744 10.78 -7.92 -24.52
CA ASP A 744 11.63 -6.78 -24.87
C ASP A 744 13.10 -7.14 -24.61
N PRO A 745 13.97 -7.20 -25.63
CA PRO A 745 15.36 -7.62 -25.48
C PRO A 745 16.20 -6.66 -24.62
N ARG A 746 15.67 -5.46 -24.30
CA ARG A 746 16.33 -4.46 -23.45
C ARG A 746 16.09 -4.69 -21.96
N GLN A 747 15.02 -5.40 -21.60
CA GLN A 747 14.69 -5.72 -20.22
C GLN A 747 15.63 -6.80 -19.68
N SER A 748 15.81 -6.86 -18.37
CA SER A 748 16.52 -7.96 -17.73
C SER A 748 15.64 -9.20 -17.53
N PHE A 749 16.26 -10.34 -17.22
CA PHE A 749 15.52 -11.58 -16.92
C PHE A 749 14.56 -11.40 -15.74
N LEU A 750 14.94 -10.64 -14.71
CA LEU A 750 14.08 -10.34 -13.57
C LEU A 750 12.92 -9.39 -13.93
N GLU A 751 13.14 -8.44 -14.85
CA GLU A 751 12.12 -7.47 -15.26
C GLU A 751 10.98 -8.10 -16.06
N ILE A 752 11.27 -9.15 -16.83
CA ILE A 752 10.27 -9.95 -17.55
C ILE A 752 9.60 -11.02 -16.65
N GLY A 753 9.85 -10.99 -15.35
CA GLY A 753 9.25 -11.89 -14.36
C GLY A 753 9.96 -13.23 -14.21
N GLY A 754 11.19 -13.35 -14.71
CA GLY A 754 12.01 -14.52 -14.46
C GLY A 754 12.60 -14.54 -13.05
N ASP A 755 12.83 -15.74 -12.53
CA ASP A 755 13.43 -16.03 -11.24
C ASP A 755 14.35 -17.26 -11.30
N SER A 756 14.82 -17.75 -10.14
CA SER A 756 15.68 -18.93 -10.05
C SER A 756 15.03 -20.23 -10.56
N PHE A 757 13.71 -20.39 -10.44
CA PHE A 757 13.00 -21.57 -10.94
C PHE A 757 12.89 -21.53 -12.47
N THR A 758 12.46 -20.41 -13.05
CA THR A 758 12.42 -20.27 -14.51
C THR A 758 13.82 -20.29 -15.12
N ALA A 759 14.84 -19.76 -14.44
CA ALA A 759 16.22 -19.85 -14.91
C ALA A 759 16.68 -21.30 -15.00
N MET A 760 16.39 -22.12 -13.99
CA MET A 760 16.70 -23.55 -14.00
C MET A 760 15.92 -24.32 -15.08
N LEU A 761 14.62 -24.00 -15.26
CA LEU A 761 13.80 -24.60 -16.32
C LEU A 761 14.33 -24.23 -17.71
N PHE A 762 14.67 -22.96 -17.91
CA PHE A 762 15.26 -22.45 -19.14
C PHE A 762 16.60 -23.13 -19.44
N VAL A 763 17.53 -23.15 -18.48
CA VAL A 763 18.82 -23.85 -18.64
C VAL A 763 18.61 -25.31 -19.03
N LYS A 764 17.71 -26.03 -18.32
CA LYS A 764 17.42 -27.43 -18.64
C LYS A 764 16.83 -27.60 -20.05
N GLY A 765 15.94 -26.70 -20.48
CA GLY A 765 15.39 -26.69 -21.83
C GLY A 765 16.45 -26.45 -22.91
N VAL A 766 17.35 -25.50 -22.66
CA VAL A 766 18.51 -25.20 -23.53
C VAL A 766 19.44 -26.40 -23.62
N GLU A 767 19.85 -26.99 -22.49
CA GLU A 767 20.71 -28.17 -22.45
C GLU A 767 20.10 -29.36 -23.22
N GLN A 768 18.79 -29.57 -23.09
CA GLN A 768 18.08 -30.62 -23.82
C GLN A 768 17.98 -30.34 -25.32
N ARG A 769 17.67 -29.09 -25.71
CA ARG A 769 17.48 -28.72 -27.12
C ARG A 769 18.78 -28.69 -27.91
N PHE A 770 19.86 -28.20 -27.30
CA PHE A 770 21.15 -28.04 -27.97
C PHE A 770 22.18 -29.12 -27.60
N ASN A 771 21.81 -30.07 -26.72
CA ASN A 771 22.68 -31.14 -26.23
C ASN A 771 24.04 -30.58 -25.72
N THR A 772 23.96 -29.55 -24.90
CA THR A 772 25.11 -28.83 -24.31
C THR A 772 25.01 -28.80 -22.79
N THR A 773 26.02 -28.24 -22.11
CA THR A 773 25.97 -27.90 -20.70
C THR A 773 26.12 -26.39 -20.56
N VAL A 774 25.22 -25.74 -19.83
CA VAL A 774 25.26 -24.29 -19.62
C VAL A 774 25.73 -24.01 -18.20
N PRO A 775 26.93 -23.43 -18.00
CA PRO A 775 27.37 -22.96 -16.70
C PRO A 775 26.36 -21.95 -16.13
N LEU A 776 25.93 -22.16 -14.88
CA LEU A 776 24.98 -21.26 -14.20
C LEU A 776 25.54 -19.83 -14.05
N GLU A 777 26.86 -19.66 -14.07
CA GLU A 777 27.53 -18.36 -14.04
C GLU A 777 27.23 -17.49 -15.28
N LEU A 778 26.74 -18.08 -16.37
CA LEU A 778 26.30 -17.36 -17.56
C LEU A 778 24.89 -16.78 -17.43
N MET A 779 24.11 -17.19 -16.41
CA MET A 779 22.79 -16.63 -16.12
C MET A 779 22.90 -15.36 -15.28
N ASP A 780 23.37 -14.28 -15.89
CA ASP A 780 23.29 -12.94 -15.31
C ASP A 780 21.85 -12.42 -15.42
N MET A 781 21.13 -12.49 -14.31
CA MET A 781 19.69 -12.19 -14.23
C MET A 781 19.39 -10.69 -14.30
N ASP A 782 20.40 -9.85 -14.03
CA ASP A 782 20.30 -8.39 -14.06
C ASP A 782 20.71 -7.80 -15.42
N ALA A 783 21.38 -8.58 -16.27
CA ALA A 783 21.77 -8.16 -17.60
C ALA A 783 20.57 -8.10 -18.57
N PRO A 784 20.58 -7.19 -19.57
CA PRO A 784 19.60 -7.19 -20.64
C PRO A 784 19.54 -8.54 -21.35
N LEU A 785 18.33 -8.98 -21.73
CA LEU A 785 18.12 -10.25 -22.44
C LEU A 785 18.98 -10.35 -23.70
N ALA A 786 19.12 -9.27 -24.47
CA ALA A 786 19.99 -9.26 -25.66
C ALA A 786 21.43 -9.67 -25.33
N SER A 787 21.95 -9.21 -24.19
CA SER A 787 23.30 -9.55 -23.72
C SER A 787 23.37 -10.98 -23.21
N LEU A 788 22.41 -11.38 -22.37
CA LEU A 788 22.32 -12.74 -21.82
C LEU A 788 22.26 -13.79 -22.94
N LEU A 789 21.33 -13.62 -23.86
CA LEU A 789 21.10 -14.55 -24.97
C LEU A 789 22.24 -14.51 -25.98
N GLY A 790 22.83 -13.33 -26.24
CA GLY A 790 24.01 -13.21 -27.10
C GLY A 790 25.24 -13.96 -26.55
N CYS A 791 25.45 -13.93 -25.24
CA CYS A 791 26.48 -14.69 -24.54
C CYS A 791 26.23 -16.20 -24.64
N LEU A 792 25.00 -16.66 -24.35
CA LEU A 792 24.62 -18.07 -24.46
C LEU A 792 24.74 -18.59 -25.89
N ALA A 793 24.27 -17.83 -26.87
CA ALA A 793 24.38 -18.20 -28.28
C ALA A 793 25.84 -18.30 -28.74
N THR A 794 26.72 -17.43 -28.24
CA THR A 794 28.17 -17.51 -28.53
C THR A 794 28.78 -18.79 -27.97
N ASP A 795 28.41 -19.18 -26.75
CA ASP A 795 28.91 -20.40 -26.12
C ASP A 795 28.39 -21.66 -26.83
N ILE A 796 27.09 -21.72 -27.16
CA ILE A 796 26.47 -22.84 -27.88
C ILE A 796 27.08 -23.01 -29.27
N VAL A 797 27.22 -21.93 -30.04
CA VAL A 797 27.86 -21.98 -31.38
C VAL A 797 29.35 -22.33 -31.24
N GLY A 798 30.03 -21.84 -30.21
CA GLY A 798 31.42 -22.16 -29.89
C GLY A 798 31.63 -23.65 -29.57
N ALA A 799 30.77 -24.23 -28.73
CA ALA A 799 30.78 -25.64 -28.38
C ALA A 799 30.44 -26.55 -29.58
N GLY A 800 29.48 -26.15 -30.42
CA GLY A 800 29.13 -26.86 -31.65
C GLY A 800 30.29 -26.98 -32.65
N ARG A 801 31.20 -26.00 -32.69
CA ARG A 801 32.43 -26.06 -33.52
C ARG A 801 33.51 -26.99 -32.96
N LEU A 802 33.47 -27.33 -31.67
CA LEU A 802 34.38 -28.28 -31.02
C LEU A 802 33.92 -29.74 -31.18
N VAL A 803 32.60 -29.98 -31.24
CA VAL A 803 32.02 -31.32 -31.46
C VAL A 803 32.04 -31.75 -32.93
N ALA A 804 32.04 -30.79 -33.87
CA ALA A 804 32.08 -31.05 -35.31
C ALA A 804 33.51 -31.20 -35.91
N ARG A 805 34.56 -31.31 -35.09
CA ARG A 805 35.96 -31.45 -35.53
C ARG A 805 36.54 -32.84 -35.32
#